data_AF-A0A1H2I3S7-F1
#
_entry.id   AF-A0A1H2I3S7-F1
#
_cell.length_a   1.000
_cell.length_b   1.000
_cell.length_c   1.000
_cell.angle_alpha   90.00
_cell.angle_beta   90.00
_cell.angle_gamma   90.00
#
_symmetry.space_group_name_H-M   'P 1'
#
loop_
_entity.id
_entity.type
_entity.pdbx_description
1 polymer ?
#
loop_
_entity_poly.entity_id
_entity_poly.type
_entity_poly.pdbx_seq_one_letter_code
_entity_poly.pdbx_strand_id
1 'polypeptide(L)'
;MPFLNNPNGPASDDQSGAGPHRSTPETDSTHDTEEPPVAATDLAKTRRQLTESSRNGKLDAPALRQVLVDLHEFWLTSKGAELGIKPHSGFAIVAVGGLGRGELLPYSDLDLILLHDDMPVERVSEVADGLWYPLWDANIPLDHSVRTVPQALQVAGEDVTAALGLLEARHIAGDEDLSNLLIGGVRQQWRNDIRNRFPDVVAHAQDRWRRAGDIAHRAEPDLKNGRGGLRDVQLLGALAIAQLTDGMASLRPDSPGAGPQVAYARLLDIRTELHRIAGRPREQVRAQDADEIGAALRIGDRFDLARVISDSARTISYSIDVGLRTAGNALPRRGLAKLRRSPLRRPLDEGVVEHSGEIVLARNAIPSKDPGLILRVAAASARTGLPISASTLSRLADYAPELREPWPAEALSDLLVLLSSGHHMVDPIEALDRTGLWGRLLPEWGAVRDLPPRDAIHTWTVDRHLVETAAYASSMTTRVSRPDLLVLGALIHDLGKGRGADHSIVGAELAVQIGNRFGLWPQDVTILSDMVRHHLLLPQVATRRDLDDPATAEFVATTLGHNRVLLELLAALAEADSLATGPGVWGEWKASLIGELVRRAMRHIDGIPPSVPEPLTPEQLAIAGEGEYAVRLVRADGQHTYDVTMVAPDQPGLLSKMAGVLALGGLRSHKACAQSHDGKAINSFIVVPMFGSPPDAGLLRQQLIASVNGKLDVLARLDARERDSPIPTIGSVSTLPGTMVSLGASAGSTDPDVDGAGHPKNAVPALFAVAPPRVTWLDAPEAGADEGAVLLEVRSDDRIGLLSRVSAVLEKHGADIRWAKVSTLGATVVDIFSLRLAPTATPTPRRCGRRSPTRSSPCVRHRSPSVTRRGTARRPMGPDGPECRSPKWNARGPTWKDGTHVRFPLRPVDRCSEGSSRQGAALRRRHRPHLPRDPARPARGRRLAAGGARLHRADQGTGEGRGGLRGTEPGPDGRQDRQRGTHRHPRRRDPAGAVREEPAHGHHAGRSAGCR
;
A
#
# COMPACT_ATOMS: atom_id res chain seq x y z
N MET A 1 5.73 9.74 44.71
CA MET A 1 6.00 11.14 45.11
C MET A 1 7.28 11.59 44.42
N PRO A 2 7.41 12.85 43.96
CA PRO A 2 8.63 13.34 43.31
C PRO A 2 9.66 13.96 44.28
N PHE A 3 10.86 14.23 43.75
CA PHE A 3 11.99 15.02 44.29
C PHE A 3 13.03 14.35 45.20
N LEU A 4 14.09 13.84 44.56
CA LEU A 4 15.51 14.02 44.89
C LEU A 4 16.22 14.29 43.53
N ASN A 5 17.36 14.99 43.40
CA ASN A 5 18.17 15.76 44.34
C ASN A 5 18.95 16.84 43.55
N ASN A 6 19.49 17.89 44.18
CA ASN A 6 20.48 18.77 43.53
C ASN A 6 21.48 19.35 44.56
N PRO A 7 22.79 19.06 44.48
CA PRO A 7 23.74 19.42 45.54
C PRO A 7 24.53 20.71 45.26
N ASN A 8 24.49 21.66 46.20
CA ASN A 8 25.62 22.46 46.70
C ASN A 8 25.13 23.43 47.80
N GLY A 9 25.95 23.69 48.83
CA GLY A 9 25.58 24.44 50.05
C GLY A 9 25.77 25.97 49.97
N PRO A 10 26.10 26.69 51.06
CA PRO A 10 26.57 26.24 52.39
C PRO A 10 25.61 26.56 53.55
N ALA A 11 26.09 26.44 54.79
CA ALA A 11 25.32 26.57 56.03
C ALA A 11 25.25 28.00 56.61
N SER A 12 24.25 28.22 57.47
CA SER A 12 24.29 29.18 58.58
C SER A 12 23.39 28.70 59.73
N ASP A 13 23.64 29.25 60.91
CA ASP A 13 22.98 29.04 62.20
C ASP A 13 21.45 29.40 62.16
N ASP A 14 20.61 29.14 63.18
CA ASP A 14 20.88 29.25 64.62
C ASP A 14 19.92 28.46 65.55
N GLN A 15 20.16 28.56 66.85
CA GLN A 15 19.67 27.70 67.93
C GLN A 15 18.34 28.18 68.55
N SER A 16 17.46 27.24 68.92
CA SER A 16 16.84 27.14 70.26
C SER A 16 15.75 26.04 70.31
N GLY A 17 15.52 25.32 71.42
CA GLY A 17 16.33 25.27 72.65
C GLY A 17 15.51 25.17 73.95
N ALA A 18 14.94 24.01 74.26
CA ALA A 18 14.53 23.66 75.64
C ALA A 18 14.31 22.14 75.79
N GLY A 19 14.98 21.52 76.76
CA GLY A 19 14.57 20.25 77.38
C GLY A 19 13.64 20.51 78.59
N PRO A 20 13.64 19.67 79.66
CA PRO A 20 14.68 18.69 80.03
C PRO A 20 14.18 17.32 80.58
N HIS A 21 15.10 16.33 80.58
CA HIS A 21 15.30 15.25 81.59
C HIS A 21 14.12 14.32 82.04
N ARG A 22 14.31 13.04 82.39
CA ARG A 22 15.52 12.31 82.86
C ARG A 22 15.40 10.78 82.63
N SER A 23 16.57 10.13 82.59
CA SER A 23 16.92 8.71 82.86
C SER A 23 15.96 7.84 83.71
N THR A 24 15.89 6.49 83.62
CA THR A 24 16.58 5.42 82.82
C THR A 24 15.72 4.11 82.91
N PRO A 25 16.23 2.86 82.92
CA PRO A 25 16.19 1.97 81.74
C PRO A 25 15.45 0.63 81.95
N GLU A 26 14.76 0.08 80.95
CA GLU A 26 14.48 -1.37 80.96
C GLU A 26 14.22 -2.00 79.57
N THR A 27 14.43 -3.31 79.57
CA THR A 27 14.40 -4.35 78.53
C THR A 27 13.47 -4.22 77.31
N ASP A 28 14.10 -4.39 76.14
CA ASP A 28 13.85 -5.50 75.19
C ASP A 28 12.41 -5.77 74.71
N SER A 29 12.13 -5.38 73.46
CA SER A 29 11.32 -6.19 72.52
C SER A 29 11.49 -5.65 71.09
N THR A 30 12.00 -6.49 70.19
CA THR A 30 12.06 -6.20 68.75
C THR A 30 10.67 -6.31 68.13
N HIS A 31 9.94 -5.19 68.09
CA HIS A 31 8.77 -5.08 67.21
C HIS A 31 9.22 -4.91 65.76
N ASP A 32 9.56 -6.03 65.12
CA ASP A 32 9.54 -6.11 63.66
C ASP A 32 8.10 -5.84 63.21
N THR A 33 7.89 -4.68 62.58
CA THR A 33 6.63 -4.37 61.91
C THR A 33 6.59 -5.10 60.58
N GLU A 34 6.20 -6.37 60.60
CA GLU A 34 5.81 -7.09 59.40
C GLU A 34 4.65 -6.33 58.72
N GLU A 35 4.93 -5.68 57.59
CA GLU A 35 3.86 -5.19 56.72
C GLU A 35 3.06 -6.39 56.20
N PRO A 36 1.71 -6.33 56.21
CA PRO A 36 0.89 -7.48 55.82
C PRO A 36 1.16 -7.87 54.35
N PRO A 37 1.22 -9.18 54.03
CA PRO A 37 1.64 -9.64 52.71
C PRO A 37 0.74 -9.10 51.61
N VAL A 38 1.36 -8.51 50.58
CA VAL A 38 0.67 -7.78 49.52
C VAL A 38 -0.16 -8.74 48.67
N ALA A 39 -1.48 -8.73 48.85
CA ALA A 39 -2.36 -9.67 48.16
C ALA A 39 -2.41 -9.40 46.64
N ALA A 40 -2.38 -10.46 45.84
CA ALA A 40 -2.51 -10.37 44.38
C ALA A 40 -3.86 -9.76 43.95
N THR A 41 -4.89 -9.86 44.80
CA THR A 41 -6.17 -9.17 44.63
C THR A 41 -6.04 -7.64 44.68
N ASP A 42 -5.14 -7.11 45.52
CA ASP A 42 -4.82 -5.67 45.58
C ASP A 42 -3.91 -5.23 44.41
N LEU A 43 -3.01 -6.09 43.92
CA LEU A 43 -2.33 -5.90 42.63
C LEU A 43 -3.36 -5.76 41.49
N ALA A 44 -4.29 -6.71 41.34
CA ALA A 44 -5.31 -6.69 40.29
C ALA A 44 -6.33 -5.54 40.45
N LYS A 45 -6.59 -5.07 41.67
CA LYS A 45 -7.41 -3.88 41.97
C LYS A 45 -6.68 -2.59 41.60
N THR A 46 -5.41 -2.46 41.98
CA THR A 46 -4.56 -1.30 41.65
C THR A 46 -4.33 -1.20 40.14
N ARG A 47 -4.05 -2.31 39.45
CA ARG A 47 -3.96 -2.38 37.98
C ARG A 47 -5.22 -1.84 37.28
N ARG A 48 -6.42 -2.21 37.77
CA ARG A 48 -7.70 -1.68 37.26
C ARG A 48 -7.83 -0.19 37.53
N GLN A 49 -7.61 0.25 38.77
CA GLN A 49 -7.71 1.66 39.17
C GLN A 49 -6.74 2.57 38.40
N LEU A 50 -5.53 2.11 38.08
CA LEU A 50 -4.57 2.84 37.23
C LEU A 50 -5.05 2.94 35.78
N THR A 51 -5.53 1.84 35.21
CA THR A 51 -6.07 1.79 33.83
C THR A 51 -7.29 2.73 33.68
N GLU A 52 -8.19 2.72 34.67
CA GLU A 52 -9.35 3.61 34.74
C GLU A 52 -8.97 5.07 35.02
N SER A 53 -7.98 5.32 35.88
CA SER A 53 -7.50 6.68 36.18
C SER A 53 -6.74 7.31 35.02
N SER A 54 -6.02 6.51 34.23
CA SER A 54 -5.37 6.95 32.99
C SER A 54 -6.41 7.41 31.96
N ARG A 55 -7.54 6.70 31.79
CA ARG A 55 -8.64 7.11 30.88
C ARG A 55 -9.15 8.53 31.17
N ASN A 56 -9.03 9.01 32.42
CA ASN A 56 -9.35 10.38 32.82
C ASN A 56 -8.21 11.41 32.55
N GLY A 57 -7.25 11.08 31.68
CA GLY A 57 -6.17 11.97 31.24
C GLY A 57 -5.02 12.18 32.22
N LYS A 58 -4.93 11.39 33.30
CA LYS A 58 -3.93 11.58 34.37
C LYS A 58 -2.56 10.93 34.13
N LEU A 59 -2.50 9.93 33.24
CA LEU A 59 -1.27 9.22 32.84
C LEU A 59 -1.34 8.99 31.34
N ASP A 60 -0.27 9.34 30.63
CA ASP A 60 -0.08 8.99 29.22
C ASP A 60 0.36 7.52 29.06
N ALA A 61 0.48 7.05 27.81
CA ALA A 61 0.82 5.66 27.52
C ALA A 61 2.22 5.24 28.07
N PRO A 62 3.30 6.02 27.93
CA PRO A 62 4.59 5.72 28.58
C PRO A 62 4.51 5.65 30.11
N ALA A 63 3.90 6.65 30.77
CA ALA A 63 3.81 6.67 32.23
C ALA A 63 2.91 5.54 32.77
N LEU A 64 1.85 5.17 32.04
CA LEU A 64 1.01 4.03 32.39
C LEU A 64 1.79 2.71 32.30
N ARG A 65 2.62 2.50 31.25
CA ARG A 65 3.49 1.31 31.17
C ARG A 65 4.48 1.24 32.32
N GLN A 66 5.17 2.36 32.63
CA GLN A 66 6.14 2.38 33.73
C GLN A 66 5.49 2.04 35.08
N VAL A 67 4.38 2.70 35.44
CA VAL A 67 3.70 2.42 36.73
C VAL A 67 3.12 1.01 36.78
N LEU A 68 2.74 0.42 35.63
CA LEU A 68 2.36 -1.00 35.57
C LEU A 68 3.56 -1.93 35.80
N VAL A 69 4.73 -1.62 35.24
CA VAL A 69 5.97 -2.36 35.47
C VAL A 69 6.36 -2.29 36.95
N ASP A 70 6.49 -1.08 37.51
CA ASP A 70 6.83 -0.83 38.92
C ASP A 70 5.92 -1.63 39.88
N LEU A 71 4.61 -1.62 39.61
CA LEU A 71 3.58 -2.29 40.42
C LEU A 71 3.73 -3.82 40.42
N HIS A 72 4.04 -4.44 39.27
CA HIS A 72 4.19 -5.89 39.18
C HIS A 72 5.57 -6.34 39.70
N GLU A 73 6.63 -5.55 39.50
CA GLU A 73 7.95 -5.83 40.07
C GLU A 73 7.93 -5.76 41.61
N PHE A 74 7.28 -4.73 42.18
CA PHE A 74 7.08 -4.63 43.62
C PHE A 74 6.37 -5.87 44.16
N TRP A 75 5.24 -6.27 43.55
CA TRP A 75 4.52 -7.46 43.99
C TRP A 75 5.34 -8.75 43.88
N LEU A 76 6.02 -8.98 42.74
CA LEU A 76 6.87 -10.16 42.53
C LEU A 76 8.05 -10.21 43.52
N THR A 77 8.63 -9.06 43.85
CA THR A 77 9.74 -8.96 44.82
C THR A 77 9.26 -9.25 46.23
N SER A 78 8.16 -8.62 46.67
CA SER A 78 7.57 -8.86 48.00
C SER A 78 7.11 -10.30 48.16
N LYS A 79 6.38 -10.85 47.17
CA LYS A 79 5.90 -12.24 47.21
C LYS A 79 7.05 -13.24 47.13
N GLY A 80 8.09 -12.96 46.33
CA GLY A 80 9.30 -13.76 46.29
C GLY A 80 10.01 -13.81 47.65
N ALA A 81 10.18 -12.66 48.30
CA ALA A 81 10.80 -12.58 49.62
C ALA A 81 10.02 -13.33 50.72
N GLU A 82 8.68 -13.30 50.67
CA GLU A 82 7.79 -14.09 51.53
C GLU A 82 8.01 -15.60 51.36
N LEU A 83 8.11 -16.08 50.11
CA LEU A 83 8.34 -17.49 49.75
C LEU A 83 9.81 -17.95 49.90
N GLY A 84 10.69 -17.07 50.39
CA GLY A 84 12.11 -17.35 50.58
C GLY A 84 12.98 -17.21 49.33
N ILE A 85 12.44 -16.71 48.22
CA ILE A 85 13.19 -16.37 47.01
C ILE A 85 14.03 -15.10 47.29
N LYS A 86 15.24 -15.34 47.77
CA LYS A 86 16.21 -14.34 48.26
C LYS A 86 17.58 -14.55 47.57
N PRO A 87 18.54 -13.61 47.67
CA PRO A 87 19.89 -13.86 47.19
C PRO A 87 20.47 -15.15 47.79
N HIS A 88 21.11 -15.99 46.97
CA HIS A 88 21.67 -17.29 47.37
C HIS A 88 20.65 -18.32 47.91
N SER A 89 19.36 -18.17 47.58
CA SER A 89 18.30 -19.11 47.98
C SER A 89 18.17 -20.35 47.08
N GLY A 90 18.93 -20.43 45.98
CA GLY A 90 18.75 -21.45 44.95
C GLY A 90 17.50 -21.25 44.08
N PHE A 91 16.83 -20.10 44.18
CA PHE A 91 15.67 -19.72 43.36
C PHE A 91 15.81 -18.30 42.81
N ALA A 92 15.27 -18.03 41.61
CA ALA A 92 15.15 -16.68 41.08
C ALA A 92 13.90 -16.48 40.19
N ILE A 93 13.29 -15.30 40.26
CA ILE A 93 12.24 -14.86 39.34
C ILE A 93 12.90 -14.07 38.21
N VAL A 94 12.70 -14.53 36.97
CA VAL A 94 13.12 -13.86 35.73
C VAL A 94 11.87 -13.55 34.92
N ALA A 95 11.75 -12.31 34.43
CA ALA A 95 10.73 -11.93 33.47
C ALA A 95 11.27 -11.99 32.04
N VAL A 96 10.43 -12.40 31.10
CA VAL A 96 10.65 -12.25 29.66
C VAL A 96 9.54 -11.36 29.06
N GLY A 97 9.50 -11.22 27.74
CA GLY A 97 8.35 -10.63 27.04
C GLY A 97 7.95 -9.25 27.55
N GLY A 98 6.68 -9.04 27.88
CA GLY A 98 6.14 -7.72 28.23
C GLY A 98 6.84 -7.06 29.42
N LEU A 99 7.00 -7.80 30.51
CA LEU A 99 7.65 -7.33 31.73
C LEU A 99 9.18 -7.32 31.58
N GLY A 100 9.77 -8.31 30.91
CA GLY A 100 11.23 -8.40 30.71
C GLY A 100 11.84 -7.13 30.09
N ARG A 101 11.21 -6.58 29.05
CA ARG A 101 11.62 -5.31 28.42
C ARG A 101 11.28 -4.03 29.21
N GLY A 102 10.49 -4.11 30.29
CA GLY A 102 10.00 -2.92 31.00
C GLY A 102 8.85 -2.21 30.26
N GLU A 103 7.99 -2.95 29.58
CA GLU A 103 6.98 -2.42 28.65
C GLU A 103 5.59 -3.05 28.85
N LEU A 104 5.20 -3.29 30.11
CA LEU A 104 3.97 -4.01 30.41
C LEU A 104 2.72 -3.18 30.02
N LEU A 105 1.77 -3.79 29.31
CA LEU A 105 0.53 -3.15 28.87
C LEU A 105 -0.64 -3.47 29.82
N PRO A 106 -1.71 -2.64 29.86
CA PRO A 106 -2.83 -2.80 30.82
C PRO A 106 -3.53 -4.16 30.78
N TYR A 107 -3.49 -4.82 29.61
CA TYR A 107 -4.08 -6.12 29.35
C TYR A 107 -3.12 -7.04 28.57
N SER A 108 -1.80 -6.94 28.82
CA SER A 108 -0.87 -7.99 28.40
C SER A 108 -0.72 -9.03 29.50
N ASP A 109 -0.39 -10.24 29.08
CA ASP A 109 -0.01 -11.35 29.95
C ASP A 109 1.34 -11.05 30.64
N LEU A 110 1.57 -11.68 31.79
CA LEU A 110 2.89 -11.75 32.43
C LEU A 110 3.63 -12.96 31.85
N ASP A 111 4.85 -12.77 31.35
CA ASP A 111 5.70 -13.86 30.85
C ASP A 111 6.83 -14.12 31.87
N LEU A 112 6.73 -15.17 32.70
CA LEU A 112 7.62 -15.41 33.85
C LEU A 112 8.38 -16.75 33.82
N ILE A 113 9.55 -16.78 34.45
CA ILE A 113 10.35 -17.98 34.66
C ILE A 113 10.79 -18.02 36.13
N LEU A 114 10.41 -19.09 36.84
CA LEU A 114 11.02 -19.45 38.12
C LEU A 114 12.21 -20.35 37.83
N LEU A 115 13.41 -19.80 38.00
CA LEU A 115 14.65 -20.55 37.99
C LEU A 115 14.87 -21.23 39.34
N HIS A 116 15.42 -22.44 39.31
CA HIS A 116 15.96 -23.11 40.50
C HIS A 116 17.28 -23.85 40.21
N ASP A 117 18.11 -24.01 41.23
CA ASP A 117 19.39 -24.73 41.17
C ASP A 117 19.25 -26.15 41.71
N ASP A 118 18.65 -27.05 40.90
CA ASP A 118 18.36 -28.46 41.22
C ASP A 118 17.65 -28.71 42.58
N MET A 119 16.96 -27.67 43.10
CA MET A 119 16.22 -27.70 44.37
C MET A 119 15.19 -28.85 44.44
N PRO A 120 14.90 -29.40 45.65
CA PRO A 120 13.96 -30.52 45.83
C PRO A 120 12.57 -30.24 45.24
N VAL A 121 12.00 -31.23 44.55
CA VAL A 121 10.75 -31.10 43.77
C VAL A 121 9.59 -30.58 44.63
N GLU A 122 9.51 -31.03 45.88
CA GLU A 122 8.49 -30.61 46.85
C GLU A 122 8.60 -29.12 47.16
N ARG A 123 9.83 -28.60 47.35
CA ARG A 123 10.09 -27.18 47.60
C ARG A 123 9.90 -26.34 46.33
N VAL A 124 10.25 -26.89 45.17
CA VAL A 124 10.00 -26.25 43.87
C VAL A 124 8.50 -26.08 43.63
N SER A 125 7.68 -27.11 43.94
CA SER A 125 6.21 -26.98 43.88
C SER A 125 5.71 -25.95 44.87
N GLU A 126 6.07 -26.02 46.15
CA GLU A 126 5.64 -25.08 47.19
C GLU A 126 5.89 -23.61 46.79
N VAL A 127 7.08 -23.31 46.26
CA VAL A 127 7.46 -21.95 45.82
C VAL A 127 6.76 -21.55 44.52
N ALA A 128 6.59 -22.48 43.57
CA ALA A 128 5.87 -22.23 42.32
C ALA A 128 4.38 -21.97 42.58
N ASP A 129 3.71 -22.88 43.28
CA ASP A 129 2.30 -22.79 43.67
C ASP A 129 2.03 -21.50 44.46
N GLY A 130 2.93 -21.14 45.38
CA GLY A 130 2.87 -19.89 46.14
C GLY A 130 3.00 -18.60 45.31
N LEU A 131 3.62 -18.65 44.12
CA LEU A 131 3.66 -17.52 43.16
C LEU A 131 2.46 -17.52 42.21
N TRP A 132 2.10 -18.68 41.65
CA TRP A 132 1.19 -18.76 40.50
C TRP A 132 -0.29 -18.73 40.88
N TYR A 133 -0.71 -19.47 41.92
CA TYR A 133 -2.13 -19.48 42.33
C TYR A 133 -2.65 -18.07 42.71
N PRO A 134 -1.91 -17.24 43.48
CA PRO A 134 -2.37 -15.87 43.77
C PRO A 134 -2.61 -15.02 42.50
N LEU A 135 -1.78 -15.18 41.46
CA LEU A 135 -1.95 -14.47 40.19
C LEU A 135 -3.19 -14.97 39.42
N TRP A 136 -3.40 -16.29 39.38
CA TRP A 136 -4.58 -16.89 38.74
C TRP A 136 -5.88 -16.54 39.47
N ASP A 137 -5.92 -16.63 40.80
CA ASP A 137 -7.07 -16.26 41.63
C ASP A 137 -7.41 -14.77 41.52
N ALA A 138 -6.39 -13.92 41.33
CA ALA A 138 -6.56 -12.50 41.03
C ALA A 138 -6.98 -12.19 39.58
N ASN A 139 -7.14 -13.23 38.74
CA ASN A 139 -7.41 -13.15 37.30
C ASN A 139 -6.39 -12.26 36.55
N ILE A 140 -5.11 -12.49 36.84
CA ILE A 140 -3.96 -11.91 36.13
C ILE A 140 -3.50 -12.94 35.09
N PRO A 141 -3.56 -12.64 33.78
CA PRO A 141 -3.07 -13.55 32.76
C PRO A 141 -1.55 -13.76 32.91
N LEU A 142 -1.13 -15.03 32.87
CA LEU A 142 0.21 -15.49 33.20
C LEU A 142 0.59 -16.65 32.26
N ASP A 143 1.64 -16.45 31.47
CA ASP A 143 2.43 -17.55 30.90
C ASP A 143 3.67 -17.74 31.79
N HIS A 144 4.01 -18.99 32.12
CA HIS A 144 5.07 -19.27 33.07
C HIS A 144 5.80 -20.58 32.79
N SER A 145 7.04 -20.68 33.29
CA SER A 145 7.74 -21.95 33.39
C SER A 145 8.58 -22.04 34.66
N VAL A 146 8.75 -23.26 35.17
CA VAL A 146 9.64 -23.57 36.29
C VAL A 146 10.74 -24.47 35.75
N ARG A 147 12.01 -24.04 35.84
CA ARG A 147 13.13 -24.68 35.14
C ARG A 147 14.46 -24.49 35.86
N THR A 148 15.40 -25.41 35.63
CA THR A 148 16.82 -25.15 35.86
C THR A 148 17.44 -24.39 34.68
N VAL A 149 18.58 -23.73 34.89
CA VAL A 149 19.27 -22.99 33.81
C VAL A 149 19.58 -23.91 32.60
N PRO A 150 20.10 -25.15 32.76
CA PRO A 150 20.27 -26.09 31.64
C PRO A 150 18.98 -26.40 30.87
N GLN A 151 17.84 -26.59 31.55
CA GLN A 151 16.56 -26.86 30.89
C GLN A 151 16.06 -25.65 30.08
N ALA A 152 16.25 -24.43 30.60
CA ALA A 152 15.91 -23.21 29.88
C ALA A 152 16.78 -23.01 28.63
N LEU A 153 18.09 -23.32 28.71
CA LEU A 153 19.02 -23.31 27.57
C LEU A 153 18.71 -24.40 26.54
N GLN A 154 18.25 -25.59 26.96
CA GLN A 154 17.81 -26.63 26.02
C GLN A 154 16.64 -26.12 25.16
N VAL A 155 15.59 -25.59 25.79
CA VAL A 155 14.41 -25.09 25.05
C VAL A 155 14.75 -23.86 24.21
N ALA A 156 15.70 -23.02 24.65
CA ALA A 156 16.25 -21.95 23.81
C ALA A 156 16.98 -22.47 22.56
N GLY A 157 17.60 -23.66 22.63
CA GLY A 157 18.24 -24.32 21.48
C GLY A 157 17.22 -24.93 20.51
N GLU A 158 16.15 -25.52 21.04
CA GLU A 158 15.14 -26.25 20.27
C GLU A 158 14.14 -25.29 19.57
N ASP A 159 13.54 -24.34 20.27
CA ASP A 159 12.50 -23.45 19.72
C ASP A 159 13.01 -22.02 19.44
N VAL A 160 12.64 -21.46 18.28
CA VAL A 160 13.08 -20.11 17.83
C VAL A 160 12.29 -19.00 18.53
N THR A 161 11.02 -19.22 18.82
CA THR A 161 10.15 -18.29 19.56
C THR A 161 10.62 -18.15 21.01
N ALA A 162 10.92 -19.27 21.66
CA ALA A 162 11.49 -19.31 23.01
C ALA A 162 12.87 -18.64 23.05
N ALA A 163 13.75 -18.90 22.08
CA ALA A 163 15.03 -18.22 21.97
C ALA A 163 14.88 -16.70 21.89
N LEU A 164 14.00 -16.22 21.01
CA LEU A 164 13.75 -14.78 20.84
C LEU A 164 13.17 -14.13 22.11
N GLY A 165 12.28 -14.81 22.84
CA GLY A 165 11.77 -14.33 24.14
C GLY A 165 12.83 -14.30 25.23
N LEU A 166 13.69 -15.33 25.31
CA LEU A 166 14.74 -15.45 26.32
C LEU A 166 15.91 -14.47 26.13
N LEU A 167 16.11 -13.91 24.92
CA LEU A 167 17.07 -12.82 24.70
C LEU A 167 16.68 -11.53 25.44
N GLU A 168 15.38 -11.36 25.71
CA GLU A 168 14.75 -10.25 26.44
C GLU A 168 14.61 -10.53 27.95
N ALA A 169 15.21 -11.61 28.46
CA ALA A 169 15.14 -12.00 29.86
C ALA A 169 15.81 -10.97 30.79
N ARG A 170 15.17 -10.69 31.93
CA ARG A 170 15.63 -9.78 32.98
C ARG A 170 15.32 -10.34 34.37
N HIS A 171 16.29 -10.24 35.29
CA HIS A 171 16.11 -10.56 36.70
C HIS A 171 15.05 -9.67 37.35
N ILE A 172 14.23 -10.25 38.23
CA ILE A 172 13.22 -9.53 39.04
C ILE A 172 13.51 -9.69 40.53
N ALA A 173 13.73 -10.92 41.00
CA ALA A 173 13.99 -11.20 42.43
C ALA A 173 14.74 -12.52 42.65
N GLY A 174 15.36 -12.68 43.82
CA GLY A 174 16.02 -13.92 44.25
C GLY A 174 17.50 -13.96 43.94
N ASP A 175 17.95 -15.07 43.36
CA ASP A 175 19.34 -15.29 43.00
C ASP A 175 19.71 -14.62 41.66
N GLU A 176 20.54 -13.57 41.75
CA GLU A 176 20.99 -12.85 40.56
C GLU A 176 22.01 -13.65 39.75
N ASP A 177 22.80 -14.54 40.37
CA ASP A 177 23.80 -15.36 39.66
C ASP A 177 23.12 -16.40 38.77
N LEU A 178 22.06 -17.08 39.24
CA LEU A 178 21.23 -17.97 38.38
C LEU A 178 20.64 -17.21 37.19
N SER A 179 20.23 -15.96 37.41
CA SER A 179 19.63 -15.11 36.38
C SER A 179 20.67 -14.66 35.36
N ASN A 180 21.86 -14.28 35.81
CA ASN A 180 23.01 -13.92 34.99
C ASN A 180 23.55 -15.13 34.20
N LEU A 181 23.55 -16.33 34.77
CA LEU A 181 23.87 -17.59 34.08
C LEU A 181 22.89 -17.88 32.94
N LEU A 182 21.58 -17.70 33.15
CA LEU A 182 20.59 -17.83 32.08
C LEU A 182 20.82 -16.78 30.97
N ILE A 183 20.85 -15.49 31.34
CA ILE A 183 20.93 -14.39 30.37
C ILE A 183 22.25 -14.45 29.57
N GLY A 184 23.37 -14.73 30.23
CA GLY A 184 24.67 -14.93 29.60
C GLY A 184 24.68 -16.17 28.69
N GLY A 185 24.15 -17.30 29.19
CA GLY A 185 24.06 -18.56 28.47
C GLY A 185 23.26 -18.45 27.18
N VAL A 186 22.03 -17.92 27.24
CA VAL A 186 21.16 -17.73 26.05
C VAL A 186 21.84 -16.83 25.02
N ARG A 187 22.44 -15.71 25.47
CA ARG A 187 23.14 -14.78 24.57
C ARG A 187 24.43 -15.36 23.97
N GLN A 188 25.07 -16.34 24.62
CA GLN A 188 26.22 -17.06 24.08
C GLN A 188 25.79 -18.16 23.10
N GLN A 189 24.80 -18.96 23.47
CA GLN A 189 24.19 -19.99 22.63
C GLN A 189 23.64 -19.37 21.33
N TRP A 190 22.89 -18.28 21.41
CA TRP A 190 22.37 -17.56 20.25
C TRP A 190 23.49 -17.11 19.29
N ARG A 191 24.56 -16.50 19.79
CA ARG A 191 25.72 -16.08 18.95
C ARG A 191 26.42 -17.26 18.28
N ASN A 192 26.47 -18.42 18.92
CA ASN A 192 27.04 -19.63 18.33
C ASN A 192 26.11 -20.25 17.26
N ASP A 193 24.82 -20.38 17.59
CA ASP A 193 23.86 -21.18 16.83
C ASP A 193 23.15 -20.42 15.73
N ILE A 194 23.11 -19.08 15.77
CA ILE A 194 22.46 -18.25 14.74
C ILE A 194 22.99 -18.55 13.34
N ARG A 195 24.29 -18.90 13.19
CA ARG A 195 24.86 -19.33 11.90
C ARG A 195 24.10 -20.51 11.29
N ASN A 196 23.62 -21.43 12.13
CA ASN A 196 22.86 -22.60 11.73
C ASN A 196 21.37 -22.27 11.61
N ARG A 197 20.81 -21.53 12.58
CA ARG A 197 19.38 -21.22 12.73
C ARG A 197 18.86 -20.03 11.91
N PHE A 198 19.73 -19.21 11.29
CA PHE A 198 19.33 -18.02 10.54
C PHE A 198 18.25 -18.26 9.46
N PRO A 199 18.27 -19.36 8.67
CA PRO A 199 17.19 -19.67 7.73
C PRO A 199 15.84 -19.85 8.41
N ASP A 200 15.82 -20.47 9.60
CA ASP A 200 14.62 -20.77 10.38
C ASP A 200 14.06 -19.49 11.02
N VAL A 201 14.95 -18.59 11.45
CA VAL A 201 14.62 -17.23 11.93
C VAL A 201 13.99 -16.38 10.82
N VAL A 202 14.55 -16.44 9.60
CA VAL A 202 13.96 -15.78 8.41
C VAL A 202 12.60 -16.38 8.06
N ALA A 203 12.48 -17.71 8.05
CA ALA A 203 11.23 -18.40 7.78
C ALA A 203 10.14 -18.04 8.80
N HIS A 204 10.46 -18.03 10.11
CA HIS A 204 9.55 -17.65 11.19
C HIS A 204 9.02 -16.21 11.02
N ALA A 205 9.89 -15.25 10.66
CA ALA A 205 9.48 -13.89 10.36
C ALA A 205 8.53 -13.84 9.15
N GLN A 206 8.88 -14.52 8.06
CA GLN A 206 8.04 -14.57 6.85
C GLN A 206 6.69 -15.27 7.08
N ASP A 207 6.62 -16.35 7.86
CA ASP A 207 5.35 -17.03 8.19
C ASP A 207 4.46 -16.18 9.09
N ARG A 208 5.06 -15.35 9.95
CA ARG A 208 4.34 -14.33 10.70
C ARG A 208 3.80 -13.23 9.77
N TRP A 209 4.62 -12.69 8.86
CA TRP A 209 4.18 -11.71 7.86
C TRP A 209 3.09 -12.26 6.92
N ARG A 210 3.18 -13.52 6.48
CA ARG A 210 2.15 -14.20 5.65
C ARG A 210 0.78 -14.23 6.32
N ARG A 211 0.73 -14.40 7.65
CA ARG A 211 -0.51 -14.48 8.43
C ARG A 211 -1.06 -13.10 8.81
N ALA A 212 -0.20 -12.21 9.30
CA ALA A 212 -0.59 -10.89 9.80
C ALA A 212 -0.69 -9.81 8.71
N GLY A 213 0.00 -9.98 7.58
CA GLY A 213 0.16 -9.01 6.51
C GLY A 213 1.17 -7.90 6.81
N ASP A 214 1.25 -6.93 5.92
CA ASP A 214 2.01 -5.70 6.13
C ASP A 214 1.13 -4.64 6.81
N ILE A 215 1.68 -3.91 7.78
CA ILE A 215 0.95 -2.90 8.54
C ILE A 215 0.66 -1.66 7.69
N ALA A 216 1.58 -1.25 6.81
CA ALA A 216 1.44 -0.02 6.03
C ALA A 216 0.41 -0.13 4.90
N HIS A 217 -0.08 -1.34 4.62
CA HIS A 217 -0.94 -1.68 3.48
C HIS A 217 -2.20 -2.44 3.93
N ARG A 218 -2.67 -2.19 5.17
CA ARG A 218 -3.90 -2.75 5.73
C ARG A 218 -4.74 -1.71 6.44
N ALA A 219 -6.05 -1.73 6.17
CA ALA A 219 -7.04 -0.86 6.84
C ALA A 219 -7.29 -1.25 8.32
N GLU A 220 -7.07 -2.51 8.69
CA GLU A 220 -7.04 -2.97 10.10
C GLU A 220 -5.71 -3.72 10.37
N PRO A 221 -4.62 -3.00 10.71
CA PRO A 221 -3.28 -3.60 10.86
C PRO A 221 -3.05 -4.24 12.24
N ASP A 222 -2.38 -5.40 12.28
CA ASP A 222 -1.86 -6.04 13.50
C ASP A 222 -0.48 -5.45 13.85
N LEU A 223 -0.43 -4.61 14.90
CA LEU A 223 0.76 -3.84 15.29
C LEU A 223 1.90 -4.71 15.84
N LYS A 224 1.59 -5.88 16.38
CA LYS A 224 2.56 -6.77 17.02
C LYS A 224 3.19 -7.69 16.01
N ASN A 225 2.36 -8.33 15.19
CA ASN A 225 2.76 -9.44 14.33
C ASN A 225 3.00 -9.02 12.87
N GLY A 226 2.35 -7.97 12.37
CA GLY A 226 2.49 -7.54 10.97
C GLY A 226 3.93 -7.19 10.59
N ARG A 227 4.21 -7.15 9.28
CA ARG A 227 5.47 -6.60 8.76
C ARG A 227 5.52 -5.10 9.06
N GLY A 228 6.66 -4.65 9.58
CA GLY A 228 6.82 -3.33 10.20
C GLY A 228 6.39 -3.27 11.67
N GLY A 229 6.02 -4.42 12.28
CA GLY A 229 5.45 -4.48 13.62
C GLY A 229 6.47 -4.66 14.74
N LEU A 230 5.98 -4.66 16.00
CA LEU A 230 6.84 -4.76 17.18
C LEU A 230 7.73 -6.02 17.18
N ARG A 231 7.26 -7.17 16.67
CA ARG A 231 8.07 -8.40 16.54
C ARG A 231 9.23 -8.28 15.53
N ASP A 232 9.19 -7.34 14.58
CA ASP A 232 10.32 -7.09 13.67
C ASP A 232 11.43 -6.29 14.36
N VAL A 233 11.07 -5.40 15.29
CA VAL A 233 12.04 -4.68 16.15
C VAL A 233 12.74 -5.62 17.13
N GLN A 234 12.00 -6.58 17.71
CA GLN A 234 12.62 -7.63 18.54
C GLN A 234 13.62 -8.47 17.74
N LEU A 235 13.30 -8.77 16.48
CA LEU A 235 14.23 -9.47 15.58
C LEU A 235 15.46 -8.62 15.24
N LEU A 236 15.33 -7.30 15.03
CA LEU A 236 16.49 -6.39 14.92
C LEU A 236 17.36 -6.41 16.18
N GLY A 237 16.76 -6.43 17.37
CA GLY A 237 17.47 -6.62 18.63
C GLY A 237 18.22 -7.95 18.70
N ALA A 238 17.59 -9.05 18.31
CA ALA A 238 18.20 -10.37 18.28
C ALA A 238 19.38 -10.47 17.28
N LEU A 239 19.30 -9.80 16.13
CA LEU A 239 20.40 -9.71 15.16
C LEU A 239 21.56 -8.83 15.66
N ALA A 240 21.30 -7.84 16.49
CA ALA A 240 22.33 -7.05 17.16
C ALA A 240 23.01 -7.83 18.29
N ILE A 241 22.26 -8.58 19.10
CA ILE A 241 22.83 -9.49 20.12
C ILE A 241 23.67 -10.61 19.47
N ALA A 242 23.28 -11.06 18.26
CA ALA A 242 24.08 -11.94 17.43
C ALA A 242 25.38 -11.31 16.88
N GLN A 243 25.60 -10.00 17.07
CA GLN A 243 26.71 -9.21 16.51
C GLN A 243 26.76 -9.23 14.96
N LEU A 244 25.60 -9.35 14.32
CA LEU A 244 25.45 -9.41 12.86
C LEU A 244 25.02 -8.07 12.24
N THR A 245 24.52 -7.13 13.05
CA THR A 245 24.00 -5.81 12.64
C THR A 245 24.14 -4.81 13.79
N ASP A 246 24.03 -3.51 13.50
CA ASP A 246 23.85 -2.46 14.52
C ASP A 246 22.39 -2.34 15.02
N GLY A 247 21.54 -3.32 14.67
CA GLY A 247 20.13 -3.41 15.06
C GLY A 247 19.33 -2.17 14.68
N MET A 248 18.90 -1.45 15.72
CA MET A 248 18.07 -0.25 15.57
C MET A 248 18.82 0.96 15.02
N ALA A 249 20.16 0.97 14.99
CA ALA A 249 20.95 2.06 14.41
C ALA A 249 21.02 2.04 12.85
N SER A 250 20.13 1.27 12.20
CA SER A 250 20.01 1.14 10.73
C SER A 250 19.68 2.43 9.97
N LEU A 251 19.14 3.45 10.64
CA LEU A 251 18.78 4.76 10.10
C LEU A 251 19.30 5.87 11.03
N ARG A 252 19.58 7.06 10.46
CA ARG A 252 19.98 8.22 11.25
C ARG A 252 18.76 8.80 12.00
N PRO A 253 18.91 9.40 13.20
CA PRO A 253 17.79 10.02 13.92
C PRO A 253 17.13 11.21 13.19
N ASP A 254 17.83 11.83 12.25
CA ASP A 254 17.32 12.89 11.36
C ASP A 254 16.78 12.36 10.01
N SER A 255 16.83 11.05 9.78
CA SER A 255 16.15 10.43 8.63
C SER A 255 14.63 10.55 8.80
N PRO A 256 13.86 10.82 7.74
CA PRO A 256 12.40 10.86 7.82
C PRO A 256 11.79 9.58 8.40
N GLY A 257 10.95 9.72 9.44
CA GLY A 257 10.50 8.64 10.31
C GLY A 257 11.23 8.58 11.67
N ALA A 258 12.35 9.32 11.80
CA ALA A 258 13.22 9.43 12.97
C ALA A 258 13.85 8.10 13.44
N GLY A 259 14.00 7.14 12.52
CA GLY A 259 14.59 5.83 12.79
C GLY A 259 13.65 4.84 13.49
N PRO A 260 13.99 3.54 13.51
CA PRO A 260 13.10 2.50 14.00
C PRO A 260 12.82 2.60 15.51
N GLN A 261 13.65 3.29 16.30
CA GLN A 261 13.41 3.52 17.73
C GLN A 261 12.16 4.38 17.96
N VAL A 262 12.02 5.47 17.20
CA VAL A 262 10.87 6.38 17.32
C VAL A 262 9.62 5.73 16.74
N ALA A 263 9.76 5.00 15.63
CA ALA A 263 8.69 4.16 15.08
C ALA A 263 8.19 3.12 16.10
N TYR A 264 9.11 2.43 16.78
CA TYR A 264 8.79 1.43 17.79
C TYR A 264 8.04 2.03 19.00
N ALA A 265 8.53 3.15 19.54
CA ALA A 265 7.87 3.86 20.64
C ALA A 265 6.44 4.28 20.26
N ARG A 266 6.25 4.86 19.07
CA ARG A 266 4.92 5.21 18.54
C ARG A 266 4.00 4.00 18.45
N LEU A 267 4.44 2.89 17.86
CA LEU A 267 3.61 1.68 17.76
C LEU A 267 3.29 1.08 19.14
N LEU A 268 4.21 1.16 20.11
CA LEU A 268 3.99 0.71 21.48
C LEU A 268 2.98 1.59 22.23
N ASP A 269 3.01 2.91 22.03
CA ASP A 269 2.02 3.85 22.56
C ASP A 269 0.63 3.62 21.96
N ILE A 270 0.55 3.49 20.63
CA ILE A 270 -0.70 3.17 19.90
C ILE A 270 -1.28 1.83 20.38
N ARG A 271 -0.44 0.81 20.61
CA ARG A 271 -0.86 -0.49 21.15
C ARG A 271 -1.31 -0.42 22.61
N THR A 272 -0.67 0.42 23.42
CA THR A 272 -1.05 0.69 24.82
C THR A 272 -2.46 1.30 24.87
N GLU A 273 -2.73 2.28 24.00
CA GLU A 273 -4.04 2.91 23.88
C GLU A 273 -5.10 1.97 23.29
N LEU A 274 -4.77 1.20 22.26
CA LEU A 274 -5.64 0.15 21.70
C LEU A 274 -6.11 -0.83 22.79
N HIS A 275 -5.19 -1.29 23.65
CA HIS A 275 -5.52 -2.10 24.84
C HIS A 275 -6.42 -1.33 25.82
N ARG A 276 -6.05 -0.08 26.18
CA ARG A 276 -6.78 0.77 27.15
C ARG A 276 -8.21 1.07 26.71
N ILE A 277 -8.44 1.26 25.41
CA ILE A 277 -9.75 1.56 24.80
C ILE A 277 -10.57 0.28 24.64
N ALA A 278 -10.00 -0.76 24.03
CA ALA A 278 -10.70 -2.03 23.81
C ALA A 278 -11.06 -2.79 25.09
N GLY A 279 -10.36 -2.53 26.21
CA GLY A 279 -10.63 -3.13 27.52
C GLY A 279 -10.18 -4.60 27.65
N ARG A 280 -9.30 -5.05 26.76
CA ARG A 280 -8.82 -6.45 26.60
C ARG A 280 -7.56 -6.47 25.72
N PRO A 281 -6.79 -7.57 25.67
CA PRO A 281 -5.76 -7.74 24.63
C PRO A 281 -6.36 -7.60 23.23
N ARG A 282 -5.75 -6.74 22.40
CA ARG A 282 -6.09 -6.54 20.99
C ARG A 282 -4.86 -5.99 20.27
N GLU A 283 -4.44 -6.69 19.22
CA GLU A 283 -3.27 -6.31 18.42
C GLU A 283 -3.65 -5.59 17.11
N GLN A 284 -4.90 -5.75 16.65
CA GLN A 284 -5.44 -5.12 15.44
C GLN A 284 -6.08 -3.76 15.73
N VAL A 285 -5.57 -2.68 15.15
CA VAL A 285 -6.25 -1.37 15.17
C VAL A 285 -7.45 -1.43 14.22
N ARG A 286 -8.64 -1.09 14.72
CA ARG A 286 -9.86 -1.02 13.90
C ARG A 286 -10.25 0.41 13.59
N ALA A 287 -10.95 0.62 12.47
CA ALA A 287 -11.46 1.94 12.09
C ALA A 287 -12.37 2.57 13.15
N GLN A 288 -13.07 1.73 13.94
CA GLN A 288 -13.89 2.15 15.09
C GLN A 288 -13.09 2.60 16.33
N ASP A 289 -11.85 2.12 16.50
CA ASP A 289 -11.00 2.42 17.67
C ASP A 289 -10.07 3.62 17.37
N ALA A 290 -9.80 3.86 16.07
CA ALA A 290 -8.75 4.77 15.59
C ALA A 290 -8.94 6.25 15.97
N ASP A 291 -10.17 6.80 15.90
CA ASP A 291 -10.41 8.20 16.27
C ASP A 291 -10.23 8.44 17.79
N GLU A 292 -10.48 7.43 18.64
CA GLU A 292 -10.25 7.53 20.09
C GLU A 292 -8.75 7.41 20.44
N ILE A 293 -8.02 6.51 19.77
CA ILE A 293 -6.55 6.40 19.90
C ILE A 293 -5.85 7.69 19.43
N GLY A 294 -6.28 8.24 18.28
CA GLY A 294 -5.73 9.49 17.72
C GLY A 294 -5.91 10.68 18.66
N ALA A 295 -7.09 10.78 19.31
CA ALA A 295 -7.36 11.78 20.34
C ALA A 295 -6.53 11.56 21.62
N ALA A 296 -6.43 10.31 22.10
CA ALA A 296 -5.68 9.96 23.31
C ALA A 296 -4.19 10.32 23.20
N LEU A 297 -3.56 10.04 22.06
CA LEU A 297 -2.16 10.34 21.79
C LEU A 297 -1.92 11.76 21.24
N ARG A 298 -2.97 12.57 21.09
CA ARG A 298 -2.93 13.93 20.51
C ARG A 298 -2.34 13.97 19.09
N ILE A 299 -2.52 12.90 18.33
CA ILE A 299 -2.02 12.78 16.95
C ILE A 299 -2.93 13.54 15.97
N GLY A 300 -4.25 13.44 16.15
CA GLY A 300 -5.24 14.00 15.23
C GLY A 300 -6.44 13.07 15.06
N ASP A 301 -7.00 13.01 13.85
CA ASP A 301 -8.07 12.05 13.51
C ASP A 301 -7.50 10.66 13.12
N ARG A 302 -8.38 9.71 12.76
CA ARG A 302 -7.95 8.37 12.32
C ARG A 302 -7.03 8.35 11.08
N PHE A 303 -7.07 9.37 10.22
CA PHE A 303 -6.16 9.49 9.07
C PHE A 303 -4.78 10.00 9.52
N ASP A 304 -4.73 10.94 10.46
CA ASP A 304 -3.47 11.34 11.09
C ASP A 304 -2.82 10.15 11.83
N LEU A 305 -3.62 9.37 12.56
CA LEU A 305 -3.17 8.12 13.20
C LEU A 305 -2.67 7.09 12.16
N ALA A 306 -3.43 6.83 11.09
CA ALA A 306 -3.04 5.89 10.06
C ALA A 306 -1.75 6.32 9.34
N ARG A 307 -1.52 7.62 9.16
CA ARG A 307 -0.25 8.18 8.66
C ARG A 307 0.93 7.90 9.60
N VAL A 308 0.74 8.08 10.91
CA VAL A 308 1.77 7.75 11.93
C VAL A 308 2.04 6.24 11.98
N ILE A 309 1.01 5.40 11.81
CA ILE A 309 1.17 3.94 11.72
C ILE A 309 1.97 3.56 10.46
N SER A 310 1.64 4.10 9.29
CA SER A 310 2.36 3.82 8.04
C SER A 310 3.82 4.25 8.09
N ASP A 311 4.10 5.49 8.51
CA ASP A 311 5.48 6.01 8.61
C ASP A 311 6.32 5.17 9.56
N SER A 312 5.74 4.77 10.71
CA SER A 312 6.42 3.90 11.67
C SER A 312 6.66 2.49 11.11
N ALA A 313 5.64 1.89 10.51
CA ALA A 313 5.72 0.54 9.95
C ALA A 313 6.71 0.44 8.80
N ARG A 314 6.68 1.35 7.81
CA ARG A 314 7.64 1.35 6.69
C ARG A 314 9.07 1.60 7.14
N THR A 315 9.26 2.45 8.16
CA THR A 315 10.56 2.67 8.79
C THR A 315 11.09 1.39 9.43
N ILE A 316 10.25 0.61 10.13
CA ILE A 316 10.64 -0.69 10.69
C ILE A 316 10.84 -1.75 9.59
N SER A 317 9.95 -1.85 8.59
CA SER A 317 10.05 -2.78 7.45
C SER A 317 11.36 -2.61 6.68
N TYR A 318 11.70 -1.37 6.32
CA TYR A 318 12.98 -1.05 5.69
C TYR A 318 14.16 -1.44 6.59
N SER A 319 14.09 -1.14 7.89
CA SER A 319 15.15 -1.49 8.85
C SER A 319 15.35 -3.01 8.98
N ILE A 320 14.28 -3.82 9.07
CA ILE A 320 14.42 -5.28 9.16
C ILE A 320 14.91 -5.89 7.85
N ASP A 321 14.50 -5.36 6.68
CA ASP A 321 15.02 -5.81 5.39
C ASP A 321 16.53 -5.52 5.26
N VAL A 322 16.99 -4.34 5.68
CA VAL A 322 18.43 -3.99 5.78
C VAL A 322 19.15 -4.90 6.78
N GLY A 323 18.55 -5.14 7.95
CA GLY A 323 19.11 -5.99 9.00
C GLY A 323 19.31 -7.44 8.56
N LEU A 324 18.29 -8.04 7.93
CA LEU A 324 18.36 -9.41 7.40
C LEU A 324 19.37 -9.54 6.26
N ARG A 325 19.48 -8.55 5.35
CA ARG A 325 20.51 -8.55 4.30
C ARG A 325 21.92 -8.44 4.90
N THR A 326 22.12 -7.51 5.83
CA THR A 326 23.42 -7.29 6.50
C THR A 326 23.85 -8.54 7.26
N ALA A 327 22.94 -9.15 8.03
CA ALA A 327 23.20 -10.40 8.75
C ALA A 327 23.51 -11.57 7.80
N GLY A 328 22.76 -11.72 6.71
CA GLY A 328 23.02 -12.72 5.68
C GLY A 328 24.37 -12.54 4.98
N ASN A 329 24.82 -11.29 4.78
CA ASN A 329 26.13 -10.97 4.22
C ASN A 329 27.30 -11.09 5.22
N ALA A 330 27.04 -10.90 6.53
CA ALA A 330 28.02 -11.15 7.59
C ALA A 330 28.25 -12.65 7.84
N LEU A 331 27.23 -13.49 7.66
CA LEU A 331 27.32 -14.92 7.96
C LEU A 331 28.21 -15.71 6.96
N PRO A 332 29.20 -16.50 7.44
CA PRO A 332 30.17 -17.17 6.56
C PRO A 332 29.58 -18.35 5.77
N ARG A 333 29.56 -18.19 4.43
CA ARG A 333 29.00 -19.06 3.38
C ARG A 333 29.12 -20.58 3.63
N ARG A 334 28.04 -21.31 3.32
CA ARG A 334 27.91 -22.78 3.44
C ARG A 334 28.34 -23.51 2.15
N GLY A 335 28.71 -24.79 2.28
CA GLY A 335 28.89 -25.73 1.16
C GLY A 335 29.83 -25.25 0.04
N LEU A 336 29.48 -25.58 -1.21
CA LEU A 336 30.23 -25.21 -2.41
C LEU A 336 30.33 -23.68 -2.61
N ALA A 337 29.50 -22.87 -1.96
CA ALA A 337 29.62 -21.41 -2.01
C ALA A 337 30.89 -20.87 -1.30
N LYS A 338 31.62 -21.72 -0.54
CA LYS A 338 32.98 -21.43 -0.07
C LYS A 338 34.04 -21.46 -1.19
N LEU A 339 33.78 -22.19 -2.29
CA LEU A 339 34.69 -22.31 -3.44
C LEU A 339 34.50 -21.18 -4.46
N ARG A 340 33.40 -20.40 -4.37
CA ARG A 340 33.28 -19.13 -5.10
C ARG A 340 34.29 -18.13 -4.51
N ARG A 341 35.15 -17.59 -5.39
CA ARG A 341 36.07 -16.48 -5.06
C ARG A 341 35.30 -15.30 -4.45
N SER A 342 35.96 -14.51 -3.61
CA SER A 342 35.42 -13.28 -3.01
C SER A 342 34.71 -12.42 -4.06
N PRO A 343 33.55 -11.81 -3.76
CA PRO A 343 32.71 -11.15 -4.75
C PRO A 343 33.45 -9.99 -5.41
N LEU A 344 33.86 -10.21 -6.66
CA LEU A 344 34.44 -9.19 -7.53
C LEU A 344 33.45 -8.03 -7.64
N ARG A 345 33.94 -6.80 -7.49
CA ARG A 345 33.12 -5.61 -7.70
C ARG A 345 32.83 -5.47 -9.19
N ARG A 346 31.62 -5.85 -9.62
CA ARG A 346 31.19 -5.74 -11.02
C ARG A 346 30.75 -4.29 -11.26
N PRO A 347 31.39 -3.55 -12.19
CA PRO A 347 30.91 -2.21 -12.54
C PRO A 347 29.51 -2.29 -13.15
N LEU A 348 28.64 -1.37 -12.74
CA LEU A 348 27.27 -1.23 -13.25
C LEU A 348 27.07 0.11 -13.94
N ASP A 349 27.74 1.16 -13.45
CA ASP A 349 27.68 2.52 -13.99
C ASP A 349 28.90 3.35 -13.53
N GLU A 350 29.03 4.60 -14.00
CA GLU A 350 30.07 5.50 -13.50
C GLU A 350 29.87 5.78 -11.99
N GLY A 351 30.87 5.42 -11.19
CA GLY A 351 30.80 5.54 -9.73
C GLY A 351 29.99 4.44 -9.03
N VAL A 352 29.37 3.50 -9.74
CA VAL A 352 28.44 2.50 -9.20
C VAL A 352 28.87 1.07 -9.52
N VAL A 353 28.97 0.21 -8.50
CA VAL A 353 29.36 -1.20 -8.66
C VAL A 353 28.46 -2.11 -7.83
N GLU A 354 28.25 -3.34 -8.29
CA GLU A 354 27.72 -4.42 -7.45
C GLU A 354 28.79 -4.89 -6.47
N HIS A 355 28.41 -5.16 -5.22
CA HIS A 355 29.22 -5.94 -4.29
C HIS A 355 28.33 -6.74 -3.34
N SER A 356 28.60 -8.05 -3.19
CA SER A 356 27.86 -8.95 -2.29
C SER A 356 26.33 -8.95 -2.48
N GLY A 357 25.85 -8.73 -3.71
CA GLY A 357 24.41 -8.67 -4.03
C GLY A 357 23.75 -7.32 -3.72
N GLU A 358 24.52 -6.29 -3.40
CA GLU A 358 24.03 -4.92 -3.15
C GLU A 358 24.68 -3.91 -4.11
N ILE A 359 23.98 -2.82 -4.40
CA ILE A 359 24.55 -1.65 -5.09
C ILE A 359 25.41 -0.88 -4.11
N VAL A 360 26.69 -0.68 -4.45
CA VAL A 360 27.65 0.08 -3.65
C VAL A 360 28.42 1.11 -4.47
N LEU A 361 28.88 2.17 -3.81
CA LEU A 361 29.78 3.14 -4.44
C LEU A 361 31.12 2.50 -4.87
N ALA A 362 31.60 2.89 -6.04
CA ALA A 362 32.95 2.59 -6.52
C ALA A 362 34.02 3.23 -5.61
N ARG A 363 35.24 2.68 -5.60
CA ARG A 363 36.34 3.18 -4.73
C ARG A 363 36.78 4.61 -5.08
N ASN A 364 36.53 5.05 -6.30
CA ASN A 364 36.84 6.37 -6.84
C ASN A 364 35.62 7.31 -6.92
N ALA A 365 34.43 6.87 -6.49
CA ALA A 365 33.25 7.74 -6.45
C ALA A 365 33.38 8.78 -5.33
N ILE A 366 33.10 10.05 -5.65
CA ILE A 366 33.16 11.18 -4.71
C ILE A 366 31.78 11.86 -4.71
N PRO A 367 30.85 11.48 -3.82
CA PRO A 367 29.48 12.01 -3.82
C PRO A 367 29.41 13.54 -3.78
N SER A 368 30.31 14.19 -3.03
CA SER A 368 30.42 15.66 -2.94
C SER A 368 30.85 16.39 -4.22
N LYS A 369 31.02 15.67 -5.34
CA LYS A 369 31.31 16.22 -6.67
C LYS A 369 30.36 15.74 -7.77
N ASP A 370 29.41 14.86 -7.46
CA ASP A 370 28.50 14.24 -8.43
C ASP A 370 27.06 14.23 -7.87
N PRO A 371 26.25 15.29 -8.12
CA PRO A 371 24.86 15.33 -7.68
C PRO A 371 23.97 14.30 -8.40
N GLY A 372 24.36 13.85 -9.60
CA GLY A 372 23.61 12.84 -10.37
C GLY A 372 23.71 11.43 -9.76
N LEU A 373 24.74 11.17 -8.94
CA LEU A 373 25.03 9.86 -8.36
C LEU A 373 23.87 9.26 -7.55
N ILE A 374 23.00 10.08 -6.97
CA ILE A 374 21.79 9.61 -6.23
C ILE A 374 20.86 8.85 -7.18
N LEU A 375 20.52 9.48 -8.32
CA LEU A 375 19.63 8.89 -9.32
C LEU A 375 20.31 7.76 -10.07
N ARG A 376 21.61 7.87 -10.40
CA ARG A 376 22.38 6.78 -11.03
C ARG A 376 22.45 5.52 -10.18
N VAL A 377 22.59 5.65 -8.86
CA VAL A 377 22.55 4.52 -7.91
C VAL A 377 21.15 3.90 -7.84
N ALA A 378 20.09 4.71 -7.83
CA ALA A 378 18.71 4.21 -7.85
C ALA A 378 18.33 3.53 -9.18
N ALA A 379 18.75 4.10 -10.31
CA ALA A 379 18.59 3.53 -11.63
C ALA A 379 19.36 2.19 -11.77
N ALA A 380 20.61 2.12 -11.28
CA ALA A 380 21.37 0.87 -11.25
C ALA A 380 20.73 -0.20 -10.35
N SER A 381 20.13 0.18 -9.22
CA SER A 381 19.32 -0.70 -8.36
C SER A 381 18.14 -1.26 -9.13
N ALA A 382 17.28 -0.39 -9.69
CA ALA A 382 16.07 -0.79 -10.39
C ALA A 382 16.35 -1.63 -11.65
N ARG A 383 17.37 -1.28 -12.45
CA ARG A 383 17.81 -2.05 -13.63
C ARG A 383 18.31 -3.47 -13.30
N THR A 384 18.74 -3.74 -12.06
CA THR A 384 19.35 -5.01 -11.67
C THR A 384 18.54 -5.82 -10.65
N GLY A 385 17.51 -5.21 -10.04
CA GLY A 385 16.78 -5.79 -8.92
C GLY A 385 17.62 -5.95 -7.64
N LEU A 386 18.79 -5.30 -7.56
CA LEU A 386 19.69 -5.39 -6.41
C LEU A 386 19.47 -4.21 -5.45
N PRO A 387 19.29 -4.43 -4.14
CA PRO A 387 19.07 -3.36 -3.18
C PRO A 387 20.31 -2.48 -2.99
N ILE A 388 20.10 -1.21 -2.65
CA ILE A 388 21.20 -0.27 -2.33
C ILE A 388 21.69 -0.53 -0.91
N SER A 389 23.03 -0.55 -0.70
CA SER A 389 23.58 -0.75 0.64
C SER A 389 23.32 0.47 1.54
N ALA A 390 22.99 0.23 2.81
CA ALA A 390 22.76 1.31 3.79
C ALA A 390 23.98 2.26 3.90
N SER A 391 25.19 1.72 3.80
CA SER A 391 26.45 2.46 3.77
C SER A 391 26.64 3.35 2.52
N THR A 392 25.94 3.05 1.42
CA THR A 392 25.89 3.89 0.22
C THR A 392 24.86 5.00 0.40
N LEU A 393 23.67 4.67 0.89
CA LEU A 393 22.61 5.65 1.16
C LEU A 393 23.04 6.70 2.19
N SER A 394 23.68 6.31 3.30
CA SER A 394 24.26 7.27 4.26
C SER A 394 25.24 8.20 3.56
N ARG A 395 26.23 7.69 2.82
CA ARG A 395 27.22 8.52 2.12
C ARG A 395 26.60 9.48 1.09
N LEU A 396 25.47 9.12 0.47
CA LEU A 396 24.72 10.00 -0.41
C LEU A 396 23.94 11.07 0.39
N ALA A 397 23.36 10.70 1.53
CA ALA A 397 22.68 11.65 2.42
C ALA A 397 23.68 12.67 3.00
N ASP A 398 24.79 12.17 3.53
CA ASP A 398 25.86 12.92 4.20
C ASP A 398 26.61 13.87 3.26
N TYR A 399 26.82 13.48 1.99
CA TYR A 399 27.79 14.15 1.11
C TYR A 399 27.34 14.45 -0.32
N ALA A 400 26.26 13.86 -0.87
CA ALA A 400 25.84 14.19 -2.24
C ALA A 400 25.13 15.55 -2.25
N PRO A 401 25.56 16.52 -3.09
CA PRO A 401 24.96 17.84 -3.16
C PRO A 401 23.61 17.82 -3.88
N GLU A 402 22.82 18.86 -3.68
CA GLU A 402 21.55 19.05 -4.40
C GLU A 402 21.78 19.21 -5.91
N LEU A 403 20.82 18.73 -6.70
CA LEU A 403 20.80 18.94 -8.14
C LEU A 403 20.44 20.39 -8.43
N ARG A 404 21.38 21.13 -9.03
CA ARG A 404 21.14 22.49 -9.54
C ARG A 404 19.97 22.48 -10.53
N GLU A 405 19.13 23.51 -10.46
CA GLU A 405 18.05 23.74 -11.43
C GLU A 405 18.53 24.58 -12.65
N PRO A 406 18.05 24.27 -13.87
CA PRO A 406 17.41 23.01 -14.26
C PRO A 406 18.41 21.84 -14.16
N TRP A 407 17.90 20.64 -13.88
CA TRP A 407 18.72 19.44 -13.69
C TRP A 407 19.57 19.09 -14.92
N PRO A 408 20.76 18.47 -14.73
CA PRO A 408 21.51 17.86 -15.82
C PRO A 408 20.68 16.81 -16.57
N ALA A 409 20.84 16.73 -17.89
CA ALA A 409 20.09 15.79 -18.73
C ALA A 409 20.35 14.33 -18.35
N GLU A 410 21.56 14.03 -17.87
CA GLU A 410 21.96 12.73 -17.34
C GLU A 410 21.14 12.35 -16.10
N ALA A 411 20.86 13.30 -15.20
CA ALA A 411 20.06 13.06 -14.00
C ALA A 411 18.58 12.81 -14.34
N LEU A 412 18.01 13.55 -15.30
CA LEU A 412 16.67 13.24 -15.82
C LEU A 412 16.64 11.88 -16.53
N SER A 413 17.68 11.52 -17.27
CA SER A 413 17.81 10.20 -17.91
C SER A 413 17.84 9.07 -16.87
N ASP A 414 18.63 9.21 -15.80
CA ASP A 414 18.65 8.24 -14.69
C ASP A 414 17.29 8.14 -13.99
N LEU A 415 16.56 9.25 -13.79
CA LEU A 415 15.19 9.23 -13.27
C LEU A 415 14.23 8.49 -14.22
N LEU A 416 14.30 8.74 -15.52
CA LEU A 416 13.45 8.04 -16.51
C LEU A 416 13.77 6.54 -16.58
N VAL A 417 15.04 6.15 -16.43
CA VAL A 417 15.46 4.75 -16.37
C VAL A 417 15.00 4.07 -15.07
N LEU A 418 15.06 4.76 -13.94
CA LEU A 418 14.45 4.31 -12.68
C LEU A 418 12.95 4.06 -12.87
N LEU A 419 12.20 5.05 -13.37
CA LEU A 419 10.74 4.95 -13.53
C LEU A 419 10.30 3.97 -14.65
N SER A 420 11.17 3.68 -15.61
CA SER A 420 10.91 2.69 -16.67
C SER A 420 11.18 1.24 -16.23
N SER A 421 11.72 1.01 -15.03
CA SER A 421 12.10 -0.32 -14.54
C SER A 421 10.93 -1.13 -13.93
N GLY A 422 9.70 -0.63 -14.00
CA GLY A 422 8.51 -1.28 -13.41
C GLY A 422 8.64 -1.45 -11.90
N HIS A 423 8.03 -2.49 -11.34
CA HIS A 423 8.02 -2.72 -9.89
C HIS A 423 9.42 -2.83 -9.24
N HIS A 424 10.51 -3.06 -10.00
CA HIS A 424 11.88 -3.00 -9.47
C HIS A 424 12.32 -1.58 -9.02
N MET A 425 11.58 -0.53 -9.40
CA MET A 425 11.85 0.84 -8.94
C MET A 425 11.33 1.11 -7.53
N VAL A 426 10.43 0.26 -7.01
CA VAL A 426 9.78 0.41 -5.70
C VAL A 426 10.80 0.47 -4.57
N ASP A 427 11.63 -0.57 -4.45
CA ASP A 427 12.61 -0.71 -3.37
C ASP A 427 13.67 0.41 -3.34
N PRO A 428 14.28 0.85 -4.48
CA PRO A 428 15.15 2.01 -4.47
C PRO A 428 14.43 3.31 -4.12
N ILE A 429 13.18 3.55 -4.57
CA ILE A 429 12.44 4.76 -4.17
C ILE A 429 12.13 4.75 -2.67
N GLU A 430 11.68 3.61 -2.11
CA GLU A 430 11.47 3.45 -0.67
C GLU A 430 12.77 3.67 0.11
N ALA A 431 13.90 3.13 -0.36
CA ALA A 431 15.21 3.34 0.27
C ALA A 431 15.67 4.81 0.22
N LEU A 432 15.43 5.52 -0.88
CA LEU A 432 15.68 6.96 -0.97
C LEU A 432 14.73 7.76 -0.06
N ASP A 433 13.47 7.36 0.08
CA ASP A 433 12.48 8.03 0.94
C ASP A 433 12.78 7.84 2.44
N ARG A 434 13.05 6.61 2.88
CA ARG A 434 13.40 6.31 4.29
C ARG A 434 14.75 6.93 4.72
N THR A 435 15.65 7.22 3.77
CA THR A 435 16.90 7.98 4.03
C THR A 435 16.82 9.46 3.66
N GLY A 436 15.63 9.98 3.31
CA GLY A 436 15.37 11.39 3.01
C GLY A 436 15.93 11.93 1.69
N LEU A 437 16.69 11.11 0.94
CA LEU A 437 17.21 11.43 -0.38
C LEU A 437 16.09 11.76 -1.39
N TRP A 438 14.97 11.04 -1.34
CA TRP A 438 13.84 11.27 -2.24
C TRP A 438 13.19 12.64 -2.00
N GLY A 439 13.07 13.06 -0.73
CA GLY A 439 12.56 14.39 -0.36
C GLY A 439 13.45 15.56 -0.82
N ARG A 440 14.75 15.33 -1.08
CA ARG A 440 15.63 16.33 -1.71
C ARG A 440 15.44 16.44 -3.23
N LEU A 441 14.95 15.37 -3.87
CA LEU A 441 14.68 15.32 -5.31
C LEU A 441 13.26 15.82 -5.63
N LEU A 442 12.30 15.50 -4.76
CA LEU A 442 10.90 15.90 -4.81
C LEU A 442 10.45 16.50 -3.47
N PRO A 443 10.73 17.78 -3.17
CA PRO A 443 10.25 18.44 -1.95
C PRO A 443 8.72 18.41 -1.78
N GLU A 444 7.98 18.29 -2.88
CA GLU A 444 6.53 18.17 -2.91
C GLU A 444 6.01 16.88 -2.26
N TRP A 445 6.86 15.85 -2.18
CA TRP A 445 6.54 14.51 -1.67
C TRP A 445 6.11 14.52 -0.21
N GLY A 446 6.65 15.43 0.61
CA GLY A 446 6.38 15.47 2.06
C GLY A 446 4.90 15.60 2.43
N ALA A 447 4.07 16.17 1.54
CA ALA A 447 2.63 16.26 1.74
C ALA A 447 1.90 14.91 1.53
N VAL A 448 2.31 14.12 0.54
CA VAL A 448 1.70 12.82 0.20
C VAL A 448 2.35 11.63 0.90
N ARG A 449 3.58 11.77 1.40
CA ARG A 449 4.31 10.72 2.11
C ARG A 449 3.49 10.12 3.24
N ASP A 450 3.31 8.80 3.24
CA ASP A 450 2.53 8.07 4.23
C ASP A 450 1.07 8.56 4.40
N LEU A 451 0.56 9.39 3.47
CA LEU A 451 -0.81 9.93 3.53
C LEU A 451 -1.81 8.81 3.21
N PRO A 452 -2.67 8.38 4.16
CA PRO A 452 -3.67 7.37 3.86
C PRO A 452 -4.72 7.88 2.86
N PRO A 453 -5.25 7.00 2.01
CA PRO A 453 -6.32 7.34 1.09
C PRO A 453 -7.63 7.59 1.87
N ARG A 454 -8.49 8.45 1.34
CA ARG A 454 -9.81 8.73 1.94
C ARG A 454 -10.90 7.76 1.48
N ASP A 455 -10.76 7.18 0.29
CA ASP A 455 -11.67 6.16 -0.24
C ASP A 455 -11.09 4.76 -0.01
N ALA A 456 -11.83 3.93 0.74
CA ALA A 456 -11.43 2.58 1.17
C ALA A 456 -11.25 1.53 0.04
N ILE A 457 -11.26 1.98 -1.22
CA ILE A 457 -10.97 1.19 -2.42
C ILE A 457 -9.44 1.17 -2.69
N HIS A 458 -8.71 2.19 -2.24
CA HIS A 458 -7.27 2.28 -2.41
C HIS A 458 -6.54 1.32 -1.45
N THR A 459 -5.57 0.58 -1.98
CA THR A 459 -4.76 -0.40 -1.22
C THR A 459 -3.57 0.26 -0.51
N TRP A 460 -3.09 1.40 -1.03
CA TRP A 460 -1.84 2.03 -0.63
C TRP A 460 -2.05 3.45 -0.10
N THR A 461 -1.08 3.96 0.67
CA THR A 461 -0.92 5.40 0.90
C THR A 461 -0.66 6.14 -0.42
N VAL A 462 -0.98 7.44 -0.50
CA VAL A 462 -0.94 8.20 -1.76
C VAL A 462 0.46 8.20 -2.39
N ASP A 463 1.52 8.37 -1.59
CA ASP A 463 2.90 8.29 -2.06
C ASP A 463 3.27 6.91 -2.64
N ARG A 464 2.84 5.82 -2.00
CA ARG A 464 3.06 4.47 -2.53
C ARG A 464 2.22 4.21 -3.78
N HIS A 465 0.97 4.67 -3.81
CA HIS A 465 0.11 4.61 -4.99
C HIS A 465 0.71 5.35 -6.20
N LEU A 466 1.37 6.50 -6.01
CA LEU A 466 2.09 7.20 -7.09
C LEU A 466 3.21 6.33 -7.69
N VAL A 467 3.95 5.60 -6.85
CA VAL A 467 4.99 4.66 -7.30
C VAL A 467 4.36 3.46 -8.02
N GLU A 468 3.32 2.84 -7.47
CA GLU A 468 2.62 1.72 -8.13
C GLU A 468 2.01 2.15 -9.48
N THR A 469 1.41 3.34 -9.56
CA THR A 469 0.85 3.90 -10.80
C THR A 469 1.93 4.08 -11.86
N ALA A 470 3.10 4.60 -11.49
CA ALA A 470 4.23 4.69 -12.41
C ALA A 470 4.80 3.30 -12.79
N ALA A 471 4.78 2.31 -11.88
CA ALA A 471 5.22 0.94 -12.17
C ALA A 471 4.29 0.22 -13.16
N TYR A 472 2.97 0.39 -13.04
CA TYR A 472 2.03 -0.06 -14.06
C TYR A 472 2.24 0.70 -15.38
N ALA A 473 2.36 2.03 -15.33
CA ALA A 473 2.54 2.88 -16.51
C ALA A 473 3.80 2.54 -17.32
N SER A 474 4.89 2.09 -16.69
CA SER A 474 6.12 1.69 -17.40
C SER A 474 5.89 0.54 -18.39
N SER A 475 4.98 -0.40 -18.08
CA SER A 475 4.58 -1.50 -18.97
C SER A 475 3.83 -1.03 -20.23
N MET A 476 3.37 0.22 -20.23
CA MET A 476 2.50 0.82 -21.25
C MET A 476 3.27 1.75 -22.20
N THR A 477 4.59 1.86 -22.02
CA THR A 477 5.47 2.77 -22.77
C THR A 477 5.47 2.54 -24.28
N THR A 478 5.09 1.36 -24.75
CA THR A 478 4.90 1.03 -26.19
C THR A 478 3.53 1.43 -26.75
N ARG A 479 2.59 1.89 -25.91
CA ARG A 479 1.21 2.26 -26.29
C ARG A 479 1.00 3.78 -26.47
N VAL A 480 2.01 4.60 -26.20
CA VAL A 480 1.89 6.07 -26.19
C VAL A 480 3.03 6.74 -26.97
N SER A 481 2.74 7.90 -27.58
CA SER A 481 3.75 8.68 -28.31
C SER A 481 4.82 9.34 -27.43
N ARG A 482 4.62 9.43 -26.10
CA ARG A 482 5.53 10.05 -25.12
C ARG A 482 5.69 9.21 -23.84
N PRO A 483 6.41 8.08 -23.89
CA PRO A 483 6.59 7.20 -22.73
C PRO A 483 7.28 7.88 -21.54
N ASP A 484 8.13 8.87 -21.81
CA ASP A 484 8.78 9.72 -20.83
C ASP A 484 7.79 10.58 -20.03
N LEU A 485 6.86 11.27 -20.71
CA LEU A 485 5.81 12.04 -20.05
C LEU A 485 4.79 11.14 -19.36
N LEU A 486 4.57 9.91 -19.87
CA LEU A 486 3.71 8.94 -19.22
C LEU A 486 4.22 8.55 -17.82
N VAL A 487 5.49 8.12 -17.69
CA VAL A 487 6.02 7.67 -16.40
C VAL A 487 6.26 8.83 -15.42
N LEU A 488 6.64 10.01 -15.92
CA LEU A 488 6.73 11.22 -15.10
C LEU A 488 5.35 11.66 -14.61
N GLY A 489 4.37 11.75 -15.50
CA GLY A 489 2.99 12.12 -15.18
C GLY A 489 2.34 11.14 -14.20
N ALA A 490 2.54 9.84 -14.38
CA ALA A 490 2.08 8.81 -13.47
C ALA A 490 2.62 9.00 -12.04
N LEU A 491 3.90 9.35 -11.88
CA LEU A 491 4.53 9.62 -10.58
C LEU A 491 3.99 10.90 -9.90
N ILE A 492 3.47 11.87 -10.66
CA ILE A 492 3.11 13.19 -10.11
C ILE A 492 1.62 13.55 -10.17
N HIS A 493 0.77 12.76 -10.83
CA HIS A 493 -0.64 13.09 -11.07
C HIS A 493 -1.44 13.45 -9.82
N ASP A 494 -1.08 12.81 -8.70
CA ASP A 494 -1.76 12.92 -7.42
C ASP A 494 -1.00 13.77 -6.40
N LEU A 495 0.15 14.37 -6.77
CA LEU A 495 0.97 15.16 -5.84
C LEU A 495 0.24 16.37 -5.26
N GLY A 496 -0.86 16.82 -5.86
CA GLY A 496 -1.72 17.87 -5.29
C GLY A 496 -2.52 17.44 -4.05
N LYS A 497 -2.64 16.14 -3.75
CA LYS A 497 -3.33 15.67 -2.53
C LYS A 497 -2.63 16.18 -1.25
N GLY A 498 -3.40 16.20 -0.16
CA GLY A 498 -2.98 16.76 1.13
C GLY A 498 -3.03 18.29 1.28
N ARG A 499 -3.21 19.06 0.19
CA ARG A 499 -3.11 20.55 0.20
C ARG A 499 -4.42 21.33 0.32
N GLY A 500 -5.51 20.69 0.76
CA GLY A 500 -6.77 21.35 1.14
C GLY A 500 -7.66 21.92 0.02
N ALA A 501 -7.11 22.15 -1.18
CA ALA A 501 -7.86 22.54 -2.38
C ALA A 501 -8.08 21.35 -3.35
N ASP A 502 -8.58 21.60 -4.56
CA ASP A 502 -8.63 20.58 -5.62
C ASP A 502 -7.21 20.13 -6.01
N HIS A 503 -6.90 18.89 -5.65
CA HIS A 503 -5.66 18.20 -5.99
C HIS A 503 -5.30 18.23 -7.48
N SER A 504 -6.28 18.22 -8.41
CA SER A 504 -5.99 18.28 -9.84
C SER A 504 -5.57 19.68 -10.29
N ILE A 505 -6.02 20.75 -9.61
CA ILE A 505 -5.55 22.12 -9.86
C ILE A 505 -4.15 22.30 -9.27
N VAL A 506 -3.99 22.00 -7.97
CA VAL A 506 -2.71 22.16 -7.28
C VAL A 506 -1.63 21.24 -7.87
N GLY A 507 -1.99 20.03 -8.29
CA GLY A 507 -1.09 19.11 -8.98
C GLY A 507 -0.55 19.69 -10.29
N ALA A 508 -1.37 20.38 -11.09
CA ALA A 508 -0.92 21.02 -12.32
C ALA A 508 0.06 22.17 -12.05
N GLU A 509 -0.21 23.01 -11.04
CA GLU A 509 0.71 24.07 -10.60
C GLU A 509 2.05 23.52 -10.11
N LEU A 510 2.05 22.36 -9.44
CA LEU A 510 3.27 21.64 -9.04
C LEU A 510 3.97 20.98 -10.24
N ALA A 511 3.22 20.42 -11.20
CA ALA A 511 3.78 19.82 -12.41
C ALA A 511 4.56 20.83 -13.27
N VAL A 512 4.10 22.10 -13.32
CA VAL A 512 4.86 23.19 -13.94
C VAL A 512 6.19 23.43 -13.21
N GLN A 513 6.20 23.44 -11.88
CA GLN A 513 7.43 23.64 -11.09
C GLN A 513 8.40 22.46 -11.27
N ILE A 514 7.91 21.24 -11.14
CA ILE A 514 8.66 19.99 -11.29
C ILE A 514 9.24 19.86 -12.71
N GLY A 515 8.45 20.13 -13.74
CA GLY A 515 8.90 20.06 -15.13
C GLY A 515 10.00 21.07 -15.47
N ASN A 516 9.90 22.30 -14.96
CA ASN A 516 10.98 23.29 -15.08
C ASN A 516 12.23 22.88 -14.29
N ARG A 517 12.09 22.34 -13.08
CA ARG A 517 13.21 21.81 -12.27
C ARG A 517 13.94 20.68 -12.99
N PHE A 518 13.21 19.76 -13.60
CA PHE A 518 13.75 18.66 -14.42
C PHE A 518 14.39 19.12 -15.74
N GLY A 519 14.20 20.37 -16.16
CA GLY A 519 14.73 20.88 -17.44
C GLY A 519 13.95 20.43 -18.68
N LEU A 520 12.66 20.08 -18.54
CA LEU A 520 11.79 19.75 -19.67
C LEU A 520 11.57 20.96 -20.59
N TRP A 521 11.31 20.69 -21.88
CA TRP A 521 10.95 21.75 -22.83
C TRP A 521 9.60 22.38 -22.45
N PRO A 522 9.36 23.69 -22.69
CA PRO A 522 8.12 24.34 -22.27
C PRO A 522 6.83 23.67 -22.78
N GLN A 523 6.85 23.07 -23.97
CA GLN A 523 5.73 22.29 -24.52
C GLN A 523 5.46 21.01 -23.73
N ASP A 524 6.52 20.34 -23.26
CA ASP A 524 6.44 19.14 -22.44
C ASP A 524 5.95 19.47 -21.03
N VAL A 525 6.37 20.62 -20.48
CA VAL A 525 5.85 21.15 -19.21
C VAL A 525 4.35 21.44 -19.30
N THR A 526 3.85 21.99 -20.42
CA THR A 526 2.41 22.15 -20.67
C THR A 526 1.70 20.79 -20.75
N ILE A 527 2.17 19.84 -21.57
CA ILE A 527 1.54 18.51 -21.69
C ILE A 527 1.51 17.79 -20.34
N LEU A 528 2.58 17.87 -19.56
CA LEU A 528 2.67 17.28 -18.21
C LEU A 528 1.69 17.96 -17.24
N SER A 529 1.62 19.29 -17.24
CA SER A 529 0.66 20.07 -16.47
C SER A 529 -0.79 19.69 -16.80
N ASP A 530 -1.13 19.60 -18.08
CA ASP A 530 -2.49 19.28 -18.54
C ASP A 530 -2.86 17.81 -18.24
N MET A 531 -1.88 16.89 -18.36
CA MET A 531 -2.03 15.49 -17.98
C MET A 531 -2.36 15.35 -16.48
N VAL A 532 -1.69 16.12 -15.62
CA VAL A 532 -2.02 16.18 -14.18
C VAL A 532 -3.38 16.88 -13.95
N ARG A 533 -3.67 17.96 -14.67
CA ARG A 533 -4.92 18.73 -14.54
C ARG A 533 -6.16 17.89 -14.86
N HIS A 534 -6.03 16.96 -15.81
CA HIS A 534 -7.13 16.22 -16.42
C HIS A 534 -7.08 14.70 -16.19
N HIS A 535 -6.23 14.17 -15.28
CA HIS A 535 -6.09 12.72 -15.06
C HIS A 535 -7.41 11.98 -14.78
N LEU A 536 -8.35 12.61 -14.06
CA LEU A 536 -9.68 12.04 -13.78
C LEU A 536 -10.70 12.18 -14.93
N LEU A 537 -10.39 12.90 -16.02
CA LEU A 537 -11.35 13.23 -17.07
C LEU A 537 -11.95 11.98 -17.73
N LEU A 538 -11.10 11.07 -18.21
CA LEU A 538 -11.58 9.88 -18.93
C LEU A 538 -12.34 8.91 -17.99
N PRO A 539 -11.86 8.56 -16.78
CA PRO A 539 -12.63 7.76 -15.82
C PRO A 539 -13.98 8.38 -15.44
N GLN A 540 -14.05 9.71 -15.25
CA GLN A 540 -15.30 10.37 -14.87
C GLN A 540 -16.29 10.48 -16.03
N VAL A 541 -15.84 10.87 -17.22
CA VAL A 541 -16.72 10.99 -18.39
C VAL A 541 -17.24 9.62 -18.83
N ALA A 542 -16.35 8.62 -18.96
CA ALA A 542 -16.70 7.28 -19.44
C ALA A 542 -17.67 6.51 -18.52
N THR A 543 -17.83 6.92 -17.27
CA THR A 543 -18.72 6.27 -16.28
C THR A 543 -19.90 7.13 -15.84
N ARG A 544 -20.11 8.32 -16.44
CA ARG A 544 -21.17 9.27 -16.05
C ARG A 544 -21.88 9.98 -17.21
N ARG A 545 -21.38 9.90 -18.44
CA ARG A 545 -22.04 10.42 -19.66
C ARG A 545 -22.31 9.30 -20.64
N ASP A 546 -23.27 9.49 -21.53
CA ASP A 546 -23.45 8.58 -22.64
C ASP A 546 -22.34 8.78 -23.69
N LEU A 547 -21.72 7.68 -24.11
CA LEU A 547 -20.72 7.64 -25.16
C LEU A 547 -21.34 7.72 -26.57
N ASP A 548 -22.64 7.42 -26.71
CA ASP A 548 -23.41 7.53 -27.96
C ASP A 548 -23.86 8.96 -28.30
N ASP A 549 -23.68 9.92 -27.39
CA ASP A 549 -23.80 11.34 -27.67
C ASP A 549 -22.49 11.89 -28.29
N PRO A 550 -22.52 12.42 -29.54
CA PRO A 550 -21.36 13.09 -30.15
C PRO A 550 -20.76 14.21 -29.29
N ALA A 551 -21.59 14.95 -28.54
CA ALA A 551 -21.15 16.06 -27.70
C ALA A 551 -20.28 15.57 -26.53
N THR A 552 -20.37 14.31 -26.12
CA THR A 552 -19.45 13.72 -25.11
C THR A 552 -18.04 13.53 -25.67
N ALA A 553 -17.90 13.15 -26.94
CA ALA A 553 -16.59 13.05 -27.60
C ALA A 553 -16.00 14.43 -27.92
N GLU A 554 -16.82 15.35 -28.43
CA GLU A 554 -16.46 16.75 -28.69
C GLU A 554 -16.03 17.48 -27.40
N PHE A 555 -16.73 17.26 -26.29
CA PHE A 555 -16.37 17.80 -24.98
C PHE A 555 -14.97 17.35 -24.54
N VAL A 556 -14.62 16.07 -24.71
CA VAL A 556 -13.28 15.58 -24.35
C VAL A 556 -12.23 16.14 -25.31
N ALA A 557 -12.45 16.11 -26.61
CA ALA A 557 -11.54 16.69 -27.60
C ALA A 557 -11.27 18.18 -27.33
N THR A 558 -12.32 18.96 -27.10
CA THR A 558 -12.24 20.40 -26.78
C THR A 558 -11.57 20.68 -25.45
N THR A 559 -11.89 19.90 -24.39
CA THR A 559 -11.25 20.03 -23.07
C THR A 559 -9.75 19.79 -23.14
N LEU A 560 -9.30 18.87 -24.00
CA LEU A 560 -7.89 18.55 -24.20
C LEU A 560 -7.24 19.40 -25.31
N GLY A 561 -7.86 20.49 -25.76
CA GLY A 561 -7.32 21.38 -26.80
C GLY A 561 -7.05 20.70 -28.14
N HIS A 562 -7.77 19.61 -28.43
CA HIS A 562 -7.55 18.68 -29.56
C HIS A 562 -6.14 18.02 -29.57
N ASN A 563 -5.47 17.98 -28.41
CA ASN A 563 -4.14 17.37 -28.28
C ASN A 563 -4.22 15.83 -28.24
N ARG A 564 -3.93 15.21 -29.38
CA ARG A 564 -3.83 13.75 -29.55
C ARG A 564 -2.89 13.07 -28.53
N VAL A 565 -1.70 13.63 -28.30
CA VAL A 565 -0.70 13.03 -27.40
C VAL A 565 -1.22 13.06 -25.96
N LEU A 566 -1.87 14.14 -25.55
CA LEU A 566 -2.50 14.24 -24.23
C LEU A 566 -3.63 13.21 -24.05
N LEU A 567 -4.45 12.97 -25.07
CA LEU A 567 -5.47 11.91 -25.03
C LEU A 567 -4.87 10.50 -24.92
N GLU A 568 -3.79 10.20 -25.65
CA GLU A 568 -3.05 8.94 -25.56
C GLU A 568 -2.45 8.73 -24.15
N LEU A 569 -1.83 9.77 -23.58
CA LEU A 569 -1.24 9.76 -22.23
C LEU A 569 -2.31 9.58 -21.13
N LEU A 570 -3.42 10.32 -21.21
CA LEU A 570 -4.51 10.21 -20.24
C LEU A 570 -5.19 8.85 -20.27
N ALA A 571 -5.28 8.21 -21.45
CA ALA A 571 -5.84 6.85 -21.57
C ALA A 571 -4.96 5.81 -20.85
N ALA A 572 -3.64 5.85 -21.06
CA ALA A 572 -2.70 4.98 -20.38
C ALA A 572 -2.60 5.26 -18.87
N LEU A 573 -2.61 6.54 -18.46
CA LEU A 573 -2.64 6.93 -17.06
C LEU A 573 -3.88 6.41 -16.35
N ALA A 574 -5.07 6.57 -16.94
CA ALA A 574 -6.34 6.11 -16.38
C ALA A 574 -6.38 4.58 -16.18
N GLU A 575 -5.71 3.80 -17.03
CA GLU A 575 -5.52 2.36 -16.84
C GLU A 575 -4.54 2.08 -15.69
N ALA A 576 -3.38 2.74 -15.65
CA ALA A 576 -2.35 2.54 -14.65
C ALA A 576 -2.81 2.91 -13.23
N ASP A 577 -3.46 4.07 -13.06
CA ASP A 577 -4.11 4.52 -11.80
C ASP A 577 -5.13 3.48 -11.32
N SER A 578 -5.98 3.00 -12.23
CA SER A 578 -7.01 2.00 -11.89
C SER A 578 -6.42 0.67 -11.43
N LEU A 579 -5.30 0.25 -12.01
CA LEU A 579 -4.57 -0.96 -11.59
C LEU A 579 -3.86 -0.76 -10.24
N ALA A 580 -3.27 0.42 -10.03
CA ALA A 580 -2.58 0.80 -8.80
C ALA A 580 -3.54 1.11 -7.64
N THR A 581 -4.80 1.46 -7.89
CA THR A 581 -5.79 1.74 -6.84
C THR A 581 -6.02 0.49 -6.00
N GLY A 582 -6.43 -0.62 -6.62
CA GLY A 582 -6.73 -1.85 -5.89
C GLY A 582 -7.40 -2.95 -6.72
N PRO A 583 -7.56 -4.16 -6.14
CA PRO A 583 -8.10 -5.32 -6.84
C PRO A 583 -9.53 -5.07 -7.35
N GLY A 584 -9.75 -5.30 -8.64
CA GLY A 584 -11.06 -5.16 -9.29
C GLY A 584 -11.46 -3.72 -9.67
N VAL A 585 -10.61 -2.72 -9.42
CA VAL A 585 -10.88 -1.31 -9.82
C VAL A 585 -10.69 -1.09 -11.31
N TRP A 586 -9.75 -1.82 -11.92
CA TRP A 586 -9.69 -2.05 -13.36
C TRP A 586 -10.36 -3.39 -13.69
N GLY A 587 -11.07 -3.42 -14.82
CA GLY A 587 -11.77 -4.60 -15.33
C GLY A 587 -12.34 -4.33 -16.71
N GLU A 588 -12.75 -5.39 -17.41
CA GLU A 588 -13.16 -5.37 -18.83
C GLU A 588 -14.22 -4.29 -19.16
N TRP A 589 -15.14 -4.03 -18.24
CA TRP A 589 -16.13 -2.95 -18.33
C TRP A 589 -15.51 -1.54 -18.37
N LYS A 590 -14.60 -1.24 -17.43
CA LYS A 590 -13.96 0.09 -17.34
C LYS A 590 -13.01 0.30 -18.53
N ALA A 591 -12.33 -0.77 -18.95
CA ALA A 591 -11.48 -0.80 -20.13
C ALA A 591 -12.28 -0.55 -21.42
N SER A 592 -13.44 -1.19 -21.60
CA SER A 592 -14.26 -1.02 -22.81
C SER A 592 -14.88 0.37 -22.91
N LEU A 593 -15.39 0.94 -21.80
CA LEU A 593 -15.93 2.29 -21.74
C LEU A 593 -14.87 3.37 -22.02
N ILE A 594 -13.71 3.31 -21.35
CA ILE A 594 -12.63 4.28 -21.58
C ILE A 594 -12.04 4.10 -22.99
N GLY A 595 -11.85 2.87 -23.45
CA GLY A 595 -11.38 2.59 -24.82
C GLY A 595 -12.33 3.10 -25.90
N GLU A 596 -13.65 3.03 -25.69
CA GLU A 596 -14.64 3.57 -26.62
C GLU A 596 -14.70 5.10 -26.59
N LEU A 597 -14.64 5.72 -25.41
CA LEU A 597 -14.53 7.18 -25.29
C LEU A 597 -13.28 7.70 -26.01
N VAL A 598 -12.13 7.06 -25.82
CA VAL A 598 -10.86 7.42 -26.47
C VAL A 598 -10.94 7.23 -27.98
N ARG A 599 -11.53 6.13 -28.48
CA ARG A 599 -11.77 5.95 -29.94
C ARG A 599 -12.61 7.08 -30.53
N ARG A 600 -13.69 7.50 -29.86
CA ARG A 600 -14.59 8.54 -30.36
C ARG A 600 -13.97 9.94 -30.28
N ALA A 601 -13.30 10.27 -29.17
CA ALA A 601 -12.56 11.52 -29.04
C ALA A 601 -11.41 11.60 -30.07
N MET A 602 -10.70 10.50 -30.34
CA MET A 602 -9.66 10.44 -31.36
C MET A 602 -10.24 10.68 -32.77
N ARG A 603 -11.36 10.05 -33.13
CA ARG A 603 -12.04 10.32 -34.42
C ARG A 603 -12.43 11.80 -34.56
N HIS A 604 -12.90 12.44 -33.49
CA HIS A 604 -13.23 13.87 -33.49
C HIS A 604 -11.97 14.75 -33.69
N ILE A 605 -10.86 14.43 -33.01
CA ILE A 605 -9.57 15.12 -33.19
C ILE A 605 -9.01 14.94 -34.61
N ASP A 606 -9.12 13.73 -35.17
CA ASP A 606 -8.71 13.40 -36.54
C ASP A 606 -9.69 13.99 -37.61
N GLY A 607 -10.69 14.79 -37.20
CA GLY A 607 -11.65 15.46 -38.10
C GLY A 607 -12.68 14.54 -38.75
N ILE A 608 -12.79 13.30 -38.29
CA ILE A 608 -13.68 12.28 -38.85
C ILE A 608 -15.08 12.47 -38.24
N PRO A 609 -16.14 12.68 -39.04
CA PRO A 609 -17.45 13.02 -38.49
C PRO A 609 -17.99 11.95 -37.53
N PRO A 610 -18.67 12.35 -36.44
CA PRO A 610 -19.20 11.41 -35.46
C PRO A 610 -20.22 10.48 -36.12
N SER A 611 -20.30 9.25 -35.61
CA SER A 611 -21.41 8.36 -35.91
C SER A 611 -22.67 8.93 -35.28
N VAL A 612 -23.47 9.63 -36.09
CA VAL A 612 -24.85 10.02 -35.75
C VAL A 612 -25.61 8.76 -35.33
N PRO A 613 -26.48 8.80 -34.31
CA PRO A 613 -27.39 7.68 -34.01
C PRO A 613 -28.10 7.24 -35.28
N GLU A 614 -28.05 5.94 -35.60
CA GLU A 614 -28.57 5.44 -36.86
C GLU A 614 -30.06 5.79 -37.00
N PRO A 615 -30.46 6.53 -38.06
CA PRO A 615 -31.86 6.81 -38.31
C PRO A 615 -32.58 5.49 -38.63
N LEU A 616 -33.86 5.39 -38.27
CA LEU A 616 -34.71 4.22 -38.54
C LEU A 616 -34.43 3.67 -39.94
N THR A 617 -33.96 2.43 -40.00
CA THR A 617 -33.55 1.85 -41.28
C THR A 617 -34.79 1.73 -42.19
N PRO A 618 -34.63 1.74 -43.53
CA PRO A 618 -35.75 1.47 -44.44
C PRO A 618 -36.46 0.15 -44.12
N GLU A 619 -35.72 -0.81 -43.56
CA GLU A 619 -36.23 -2.12 -43.12
C GLU A 619 -37.02 -2.06 -41.79
N GLN A 620 -36.79 -1.07 -40.93
CA GLN A 620 -37.58 -0.79 -39.72
C GLN A 620 -38.84 0.02 -40.04
N LEU A 621 -38.72 1.02 -40.92
CA LEU A 621 -39.85 1.77 -41.47
C LEU A 621 -40.81 0.85 -42.25
N ALA A 622 -40.29 -0.14 -42.97
CA ALA A 622 -41.10 -1.17 -43.61
C ALA A 622 -41.96 -1.96 -42.61
N ILE A 623 -41.40 -2.42 -41.48
CA ILE A 623 -42.18 -3.11 -40.42
C ILE A 623 -43.29 -2.20 -39.89
N ALA A 624 -43.01 -0.91 -39.71
CA ALA A 624 -44.01 0.05 -39.26
C ALA A 624 -45.15 0.23 -40.29
N GLY A 625 -44.93 -0.08 -41.56
CA GLY A 625 -45.97 -0.16 -42.60
C GLY A 625 -46.76 -1.47 -42.62
N GLU A 626 -46.22 -2.59 -42.13
CA GLU A 626 -46.84 -3.93 -42.20
C GLU A 626 -48.15 -4.06 -41.40
N GLY A 627 -48.38 -3.21 -40.40
CA GLY A 627 -49.65 -3.19 -39.66
C GLY A 627 -49.66 -2.34 -38.40
N GLU A 628 -50.66 -2.53 -37.57
CA GLU A 628 -50.79 -1.88 -36.25
C GLU A 628 -49.79 -2.44 -35.23
N TYR A 629 -49.59 -3.76 -35.24
CA TYR A 629 -48.61 -4.48 -34.42
C TYR A 629 -47.73 -5.35 -35.30
N ALA A 630 -46.43 -5.40 -35.04
CA ALA A 630 -45.49 -6.29 -35.71
C ALA A 630 -44.32 -6.67 -34.79
N VAL A 631 -43.73 -7.84 -35.05
CA VAL A 631 -42.49 -8.29 -34.41
C VAL A 631 -41.68 -9.02 -35.47
N ARG A 632 -40.48 -8.53 -35.79
CA ARG A 632 -39.49 -9.23 -36.62
C ARG A 632 -38.33 -9.66 -35.72
N LEU A 633 -37.90 -10.91 -35.88
CA LEU A 633 -36.77 -11.50 -35.17
C LEU A 633 -35.76 -11.97 -36.23
N VAL A 634 -34.59 -11.33 -36.26
CA VAL A 634 -33.49 -11.66 -37.17
C VAL A 634 -32.33 -12.19 -36.34
N ARG A 635 -31.52 -13.11 -36.88
CA ARG A 635 -30.29 -13.54 -36.22
C ARG A 635 -29.17 -12.57 -36.59
N ALA A 636 -28.50 -12.00 -35.60
CA ALA A 636 -27.37 -11.11 -35.83
C ALA A 636 -26.12 -11.89 -36.26
N ASP A 637 -25.12 -11.23 -36.85
CA ASP A 637 -23.85 -11.83 -37.31
C ASP A 637 -22.91 -12.30 -36.18
N GLY A 638 -23.45 -12.46 -34.96
CA GLY A 638 -22.76 -13.00 -33.79
C GLY A 638 -23.19 -14.44 -33.44
N GLN A 639 -22.41 -15.12 -32.61
CA GLN A 639 -22.84 -16.40 -32.05
C GLN A 639 -23.89 -16.18 -30.95
N HIS A 640 -25.13 -16.59 -31.23
CA HIS A 640 -26.30 -16.65 -30.32
C HIS A 640 -27.02 -15.33 -30.00
N THR A 641 -26.69 -14.22 -30.68
CA THR A 641 -27.46 -12.96 -30.63
C THR A 641 -28.55 -12.89 -31.70
N TYR A 642 -29.64 -12.18 -31.39
CA TYR A 642 -30.74 -11.89 -32.30
C TYR A 642 -31.17 -10.43 -32.17
N ASP A 643 -31.52 -9.83 -33.30
CA ASP A 643 -32.09 -8.48 -33.38
C ASP A 643 -33.61 -8.59 -33.47
N VAL A 644 -34.31 -8.06 -32.47
CA VAL A 644 -35.77 -7.98 -32.44
C VAL A 644 -36.19 -6.56 -32.74
N THR A 645 -37.05 -6.35 -33.74
CA THR A 645 -37.77 -5.08 -33.89
C THR A 645 -39.24 -5.31 -33.58
N MET A 646 -39.80 -4.55 -32.64
CA MET A 646 -41.17 -4.66 -32.18
C MET A 646 -41.89 -3.32 -32.44
N VAL A 647 -43.07 -3.38 -33.06
CA VAL A 647 -43.91 -2.21 -33.38
C VAL A 647 -45.30 -2.37 -32.79
N ALA A 648 -45.83 -1.28 -32.24
CA ALA A 648 -47.21 -1.15 -31.74
C ALA A 648 -47.64 0.33 -31.70
N PRO A 649 -48.94 0.65 -31.54
CA PRO A 649 -49.40 2.03 -31.36
C PRO A 649 -48.79 2.64 -30.10
N ASP A 650 -48.23 3.85 -30.24
CA ASP A 650 -47.46 4.49 -29.18
C ASP A 650 -48.33 4.86 -27.98
N GLN A 651 -47.87 4.49 -26.78
CA GLN A 651 -48.64 4.61 -25.53
C GLN A 651 -47.73 4.44 -24.30
N PRO A 652 -48.07 5.08 -23.16
CA PRO A 652 -47.42 4.79 -21.88
C PRO A 652 -47.51 3.30 -21.51
N GLY A 653 -46.42 2.74 -20.99
CA GLY A 653 -46.34 1.32 -20.64
C GLY A 653 -45.71 0.43 -21.72
N LEU A 654 -45.49 0.93 -22.94
CA LEU A 654 -45.19 0.06 -24.08
C LEU A 654 -43.78 -0.55 -24.04
N LEU A 655 -42.77 0.20 -23.60
CA LEU A 655 -41.41 -0.33 -23.44
C LEU A 655 -41.39 -1.41 -22.36
N SER A 656 -42.10 -1.21 -21.24
CA SER A 656 -42.25 -2.25 -20.21
C SER A 656 -42.93 -3.52 -20.77
N LYS A 657 -44.05 -3.36 -21.48
CA LYS A 657 -44.80 -4.48 -22.09
C LYS A 657 -43.93 -5.27 -23.08
N MET A 658 -43.23 -4.59 -23.99
CA MET A 658 -42.33 -5.24 -24.97
C MET A 658 -41.16 -5.98 -24.30
N ALA A 659 -40.41 -5.30 -23.42
CA ALA A 659 -39.29 -5.90 -22.70
C ALA A 659 -39.72 -7.12 -21.85
N GLY A 660 -40.90 -7.06 -21.25
CA GLY A 660 -41.44 -8.14 -20.45
C GLY A 660 -41.94 -9.33 -21.28
N VAL A 661 -42.51 -9.09 -22.47
CA VAL A 661 -42.84 -10.16 -23.44
C VAL A 661 -41.58 -10.90 -23.90
N LEU A 662 -40.48 -10.19 -24.16
CA LEU A 662 -39.19 -10.81 -24.48
C LEU A 662 -38.68 -11.68 -23.32
N ALA A 663 -38.72 -11.16 -22.08
CA ALA A 663 -38.32 -11.92 -20.88
C ALA A 663 -39.23 -13.14 -20.61
N LEU A 664 -40.54 -13.05 -20.88
CA LEU A 664 -41.44 -14.21 -20.85
C LEU A 664 -41.13 -15.22 -21.95
N GLY A 665 -40.73 -14.76 -23.13
CA GLY A 665 -40.17 -15.57 -24.21
C GLY A 665 -38.83 -16.25 -23.90
N GLY A 666 -38.19 -15.93 -22.76
CA GLY A 666 -36.88 -16.46 -22.40
C GLY A 666 -35.70 -15.74 -23.08
N LEU A 667 -35.93 -14.53 -23.58
CA LEU A 667 -34.94 -13.68 -24.25
C LEU A 667 -34.42 -12.63 -23.26
N ARG A 668 -33.09 -12.59 -23.03
CA ARG A 668 -32.43 -11.53 -22.24
C ARG A 668 -32.00 -10.40 -23.18
N SER A 669 -32.43 -9.17 -22.87
CA SER A 669 -32.02 -7.97 -23.62
C SER A 669 -30.61 -7.52 -23.23
N HIS A 670 -29.70 -7.47 -24.21
CA HIS A 670 -28.35 -6.91 -24.08
C HIS A 670 -28.27 -5.44 -24.50
N LYS A 671 -29.13 -5.01 -25.42
CA LYS A 671 -29.32 -3.60 -25.81
C LYS A 671 -30.81 -3.37 -26.08
N ALA A 672 -31.28 -2.16 -25.82
CA ALA A 672 -32.56 -1.66 -26.29
C ALA A 672 -32.35 -0.29 -26.97
N CYS A 673 -33.27 0.08 -27.85
CA CYS A 673 -33.43 1.42 -28.38
C CYS A 673 -34.92 1.62 -28.69
N ALA A 674 -35.50 2.72 -28.21
CA ALA A 674 -36.89 3.09 -28.46
C ALA A 674 -36.90 4.35 -29.33
N GLN A 675 -37.75 4.37 -30.35
CA GLN A 675 -37.96 5.49 -31.26
C GLN A 675 -39.44 5.48 -31.71
N SER A 676 -40.03 6.64 -32.00
CA SER A 676 -41.43 6.72 -32.44
C SER A 676 -41.56 7.35 -33.83
N HIS A 677 -42.46 6.80 -34.64
CA HIS A 677 -42.74 7.23 -36.01
C HIS A 677 -44.23 7.02 -36.34
N ASP A 678 -44.87 8.04 -36.92
CA ASP A 678 -46.29 8.02 -37.34
C ASP A 678 -47.26 7.42 -36.31
N GLY A 679 -47.15 7.87 -35.05
CA GLY A 679 -47.99 7.40 -33.94
C GLY A 679 -47.74 5.96 -33.46
N LYS A 680 -46.67 5.31 -33.93
CA LYS A 680 -46.22 3.98 -33.49
C LYS A 680 -44.85 4.05 -32.83
N ALA A 681 -44.64 3.28 -31.78
CA ALA A 681 -43.30 3.05 -31.25
C ALA A 681 -42.65 1.90 -32.02
N ILE A 682 -41.39 2.09 -32.41
CA ILE A 682 -40.52 1.13 -33.09
C ILE A 682 -39.34 0.86 -32.14
N ASN A 683 -39.45 -0.21 -31.36
CA ASN A 683 -38.43 -0.57 -30.38
C ASN A 683 -37.56 -1.69 -30.93
N SER A 684 -36.25 -1.45 -30.98
CA SER A 684 -35.25 -2.45 -31.37
C SER A 684 -34.52 -2.97 -30.13
N PHE A 685 -34.25 -4.27 -30.11
CA PHE A 685 -33.60 -4.98 -29.01
C PHE A 685 -32.56 -5.94 -29.56
N ILE A 686 -31.35 -5.93 -29.00
CA ILE A 686 -30.40 -7.03 -29.18
C ILE A 686 -30.64 -8.00 -28.03
N VAL A 687 -31.00 -9.25 -28.33
CA VAL A 687 -31.33 -10.28 -27.32
C VAL A 687 -30.49 -11.53 -27.47
N VAL A 688 -30.35 -12.28 -26.37
CA VAL A 688 -29.78 -13.63 -26.33
C VAL A 688 -30.83 -14.59 -25.74
N PRO A 689 -31.10 -15.76 -26.35
CA PRO A 689 -31.95 -16.79 -25.75
C PRO A 689 -31.27 -17.39 -24.53
N MET A 690 -31.96 -17.41 -23.39
CA MET A 690 -31.46 -18.01 -22.15
C MET A 690 -31.35 -19.55 -22.26
N PHE A 691 -32.22 -20.17 -23.05
CA PHE A 691 -32.27 -21.62 -23.26
C PHE A 691 -32.76 -21.92 -24.68
N GLY A 692 -32.06 -22.81 -25.40
CA GLY A 692 -32.49 -23.33 -26.70
C GLY A 692 -32.57 -22.29 -27.83
N SER A 693 -33.45 -22.54 -28.79
CA SER A 693 -33.80 -21.59 -29.86
C SER A 693 -34.80 -20.53 -29.35
N PRO A 694 -34.79 -19.30 -29.90
CA PRO A 694 -35.78 -18.28 -29.53
C PRO A 694 -37.21 -18.72 -29.90
N PRO A 695 -38.24 -18.18 -29.23
CA PRO A 695 -39.64 -18.39 -29.60
C PRO A 695 -39.97 -17.74 -30.95
N ASP A 696 -41.02 -18.25 -31.60
CA ASP A 696 -41.55 -17.70 -32.84
C ASP A 696 -41.97 -16.22 -32.71
N ALA A 697 -41.70 -15.42 -33.74
CA ALA A 697 -42.02 -13.99 -33.77
C ALA A 697 -43.53 -13.72 -33.76
N GLY A 698 -44.33 -14.60 -34.37
CA GLY A 698 -45.79 -14.57 -34.30
C GLY A 698 -46.32 -14.80 -32.88
N LEU A 699 -45.70 -15.71 -32.11
CA LEU A 699 -46.03 -15.91 -30.69
C LEU A 699 -45.67 -14.67 -29.84
N LEU A 700 -44.49 -14.07 -30.03
CA LEU A 700 -44.11 -12.82 -29.38
C LEU A 700 -45.09 -11.69 -29.73
N ARG A 701 -45.50 -11.57 -31.01
CA ARG A 701 -46.50 -10.61 -31.48
C ARG A 701 -47.87 -10.83 -30.83
N GLN A 702 -48.33 -12.07 -30.70
CA GLN A 702 -49.58 -12.39 -30.00
C GLN A 702 -49.51 -12.01 -28.50
N GLN A 703 -48.38 -12.27 -27.84
CA GLN A 703 -48.18 -11.88 -26.44
C GLN A 703 -48.10 -10.35 -26.26
N LEU A 704 -47.47 -9.63 -27.19
CA LEU A 704 -47.49 -8.16 -27.23
C LEU A 704 -48.93 -7.62 -27.36
N ILE A 705 -49.70 -8.13 -28.33
CA ILE A 705 -51.11 -7.73 -28.52
C ILE A 705 -51.94 -8.03 -27.26
N ALA A 706 -51.76 -9.20 -26.64
CA ALA A 706 -52.46 -9.57 -25.41
C ALA A 706 -52.06 -8.66 -24.24
N SER A 707 -50.78 -8.28 -24.12
CA SER A 707 -50.27 -7.41 -23.06
C SER A 707 -50.73 -5.96 -23.23
N VAL A 708 -50.69 -5.43 -24.46
CA VAL A 708 -51.20 -4.09 -24.77
C VAL A 708 -52.69 -3.98 -24.44
N ASN A 709 -53.49 -4.97 -24.84
CA ASN A 709 -54.93 -5.03 -24.56
C ASN A 709 -55.30 -5.48 -23.13
N GLY A 710 -54.36 -5.55 -22.19
CA GLY A 710 -54.62 -5.92 -20.78
C GLY A 710 -55.07 -7.36 -20.54
N LYS A 711 -55.03 -8.22 -21.56
CA LYS A 711 -55.37 -9.66 -21.48
C LYS A 711 -54.21 -10.52 -20.95
N LEU A 712 -53.01 -9.94 -20.86
CA LEU A 712 -51.81 -10.56 -20.30
C LEU A 712 -51.11 -9.57 -19.36
N ASP A 713 -51.25 -9.76 -18.06
CA ASP A 713 -50.37 -9.11 -17.08
C ASP A 713 -48.99 -9.76 -17.16
N VAL A 714 -48.07 -9.04 -17.79
CA VAL A 714 -46.69 -9.49 -18.03
C VAL A 714 -45.86 -9.43 -16.75
N LEU A 715 -46.08 -8.43 -15.88
CA LEU A 715 -45.34 -8.28 -14.63
C LEU A 715 -45.72 -9.37 -13.64
N ALA A 716 -47.02 -9.64 -13.46
CA ALA A 716 -47.48 -10.73 -12.59
C ALA A 716 -47.02 -12.12 -13.06
N ARG A 717 -46.86 -12.31 -14.39
CA ARG A 717 -46.28 -13.54 -14.97
C ARG A 717 -44.78 -13.64 -14.74
N LEU A 718 -44.04 -12.53 -14.79
CA LEU A 718 -42.61 -12.49 -14.43
C LEU A 718 -42.43 -12.74 -12.92
N ASP A 719 -43.28 -12.16 -12.06
CA ASP A 719 -43.30 -12.41 -10.62
C ASP A 719 -43.60 -13.88 -10.28
N ALA A 720 -44.49 -14.55 -11.02
CA ALA A 720 -44.67 -16.00 -10.88
C ALA A 720 -43.38 -16.76 -11.23
N ARG A 721 -42.82 -16.52 -12.43
CA ARG A 721 -41.62 -17.20 -12.92
C ARG A 721 -40.37 -17.00 -12.03
N GLU A 722 -40.19 -15.82 -11.44
CA GLU A 722 -39.08 -15.53 -10.52
C GLU A 722 -39.23 -16.26 -9.17
N ARG A 723 -40.47 -16.58 -8.75
CA ARG A 723 -40.75 -17.45 -7.58
C ARG A 723 -40.62 -18.94 -7.90
N ASP A 724 -41.05 -19.35 -9.08
CA ASP A 724 -41.03 -20.75 -9.52
C ASP A 724 -39.64 -21.22 -10.01
N SER A 725 -38.71 -20.29 -10.27
CA SER A 725 -37.32 -20.58 -10.65
C SER A 725 -36.34 -19.53 -10.11
N PRO A 726 -36.06 -19.54 -8.79
CA PRO A 726 -35.11 -18.63 -8.18
C PRO A 726 -33.68 -18.90 -8.65
N ILE A 727 -32.99 -17.86 -9.14
CA ILE A 727 -31.55 -17.89 -9.39
C ILE A 727 -30.83 -18.01 -8.02
N PRO A 728 -29.86 -18.94 -7.85
CA PRO A 728 -29.13 -19.07 -6.59
C PRO A 728 -28.41 -17.77 -6.21
N THR A 729 -28.93 -17.09 -5.20
CA THR A 729 -28.33 -15.91 -4.58
C THR A 729 -27.90 -16.26 -3.16
N ILE A 730 -26.96 -15.50 -2.59
CA ILE A 730 -26.20 -15.89 -1.37
C ILE A 730 -27.11 -16.27 -0.18
N GLY A 731 -28.33 -15.73 -0.11
CA GLY A 731 -29.31 -16.06 0.94
C GLY A 731 -29.95 -17.46 0.87
N SER A 732 -29.76 -18.25 -0.20
CA SER A 732 -30.39 -19.57 -0.34
C SER A 732 -29.56 -20.75 0.18
N VAL A 733 -28.32 -20.53 0.63
CA VAL A 733 -27.48 -21.57 1.26
C VAL A 733 -27.83 -21.65 2.75
N SER A 734 -28.75 -22.54 3.11
CA SER A 734 -29.03 -22.84 4.52
C SER A 734 -27.85 -23.59 5.15
N THR A 735 -27.14 -22.94 6.07
CA THR A 735 -25.97 -23.49 6.77
C THR A 735 -26.36 -24.46 7.88
N LEU A 736 -26.81 -25.65 7.51
CA LEU A 736 -26.76 -26.80 8.43
C LEU A 736 -25.30 -27.25 8.62
N PRO A 737 -24.77 -27.27 9.85
CA PRO A 737 -23.39 -27.69 10.10
C PRO A 737 -23.25 -29.21 9.95
N GLY A 738 -22.42 -29.68 9.02
CA GLY A 738 -21.99 -31.09 9.01
C GLY A 738 -21.65 -31.74 7.66
N THR A 739 -21.94 -31.13 6.51
CA THR A 739 -21.76 -31.80 5.19
C THR A 739 -20.78 -31.05 4.28
N MET A 740 -19.67 -31.70 3.92
CA MET A 740 -18.79 -31.23 2.85
C MET A 740 -19.33 -31.69 1.49
N VAL A 741 -19.38 -30.78 0.50
CA VAL A 741 -19.59 -31.11 -0.91
C VAL A 741 -18.30 -30.76 -1.67
N SER A 742 -17.71 -31.74 -2.34
CA SER A 742 -16.54 -31.53 -3.19
C SER A 742 -16.98 -31.22 -4.63
N LEU A 743 -16.44 -30.15 -5.20
CA LEU A 743 -16.50 -29.89 -6.65
C LEU A 743 -15.08 -30.08 -7.20
N GLY A 744 -14.94 -31.03 -8.13
CA GLY A 744 -13.64 -31.49 -8.61
C GLY A 744 -12.97 -30.52 -9.57
N ALA A 745 -11.70 -30.22 -9.32
CA ALA A 745 -10.83 -29.52 -10.27
C ALA A 745 -9.99 -30.52 -11.06
N SER A 746 -10.10 -30.53 -12.39
CA SER A 746 -9.18 -31.23 -13.29
C SER A 746 -8.01 -30.31 -13.65
N ALA A 747 -6.79 -30.67 -13.24
CA ALA A 747 -5.58 -29.85 -13.43
C ALA A 747 -5.08 -29.81 -14.90
N GLY A 748 -4.27 -28.80 -15.23
CA GLY A 748 -3.83 -28.55 -16.62
C GLY A 748 -2.50 -27.82 -16.84
N SER A 749 -1.68 -27.56 -15.81
CA SER A 749 -0.30 -27.09 -15.99
C SER A 749 0.58 -27.44 -14.78
N THR A 750 1.88 -27.65 -15.02
CA THR A 750 2.86 -28.08 -14.01
C THR A 750 4.17 -27.29 -14.13
N ASP A 751 4.37 -26.32 -13.25
CA ASP A 751 5.67 -26.07 -12.62
C ASP A 751 5.49 -25.21 -11.35
N PRO A 752 6.19 -25.48 -10.23
CA PRO A 752 6.06 -24.69 -9.01
C PRO A 752 7.33 -23.92 -8.65
N ASP A 753 7.33 -22.59 -8.71
CA ASP A 753 8.20 -21.79 -7.82
C ASP A 753 7.78 -20.32 -7.64
N VAL A 754 8.47 -19.64 -6.72
CA VAL A 754 8.17 -18.29 -6.20
C VAL A 754 8.72 -17.15 -7.07
N ASP A 755 7.89 -16.16 -7.40
CA ASP A 755 8.38 -14.88 -7.95
C ASP A 755 9.00 -14.01 -6.84
N GLY A 756 10.13 -13.38 -7.13
CA GLY A 756 10.99 -12.68 -6.16
C GLY A 756 10.43 -11.41 -5.48
N ALA A 757 9.13 -11.16 -5.54
CA ALA A 757 8.43 -10.02 -4.93
C ALA A 757 7.51 -10.40 -3.74
N GLY A 758 7.55 -11.65 -3.27
CA GLY A 758 6.95 -12.05 -1.99
C GLY A 758 5.41 -12.10 -1.93
N HIS A 759 4.71 -11.89 -3.04
CA HIS A 759 3.23 -11.88 -3.09
C HIS A 759 2.66 -13.29 -3.30
N PRO A 760 1.61 -13.70 -2.55
CA PRO A 760 0.96 -15.00 -2.76
C PRO A 760 0.05 -14.96 -4.01
N LYS A 761 0.38 -15.76 -5.04
CA LYS A 761 -0.41 -15.86 -6.28
C LYS A 761 -1.82 -16.47 -6.08
N ASN A 762 -2.11 -17.08 -4.93
CA ASN A 762 -3.39 -17.70 -4.61
C ASN A 762 -4.27 -16.79 -3.73
N ALA A 763 -4.70 -15.66 -4.27
CA ALA A 763 -5.89 -15.00 -3.76
C ALA A 763 -7.10 -15.89 -4.11
N VAL A 764 -7.73 -16.51 -3.10
CA VAL A 764 -9.01 -17.22 -3.30
C VAL A 764 -10.00 -16.21 -3.89
N PRO A 765 -10.71 -16.53 -5.00
CA PRO A 765 -11.70 -15.63 -5.57
C PRO A 765 -12.75 -15.28 -4.52
N ALA A 766 -12.77 -14.01 -4.10
CA ALA A 766 -13.80 -13.52 -3.21
C ALA A 766 -15.13 -13.55 -3.98
N LEU A 767 -16.01 -14.49 -3.62
CA LEU A 767 -17.38 -14.54 -4.14
C LEU A 767 -18.02 -13.17 -3.90
N PHE A 768 -18.36 -12.48 -4.99
CA PHE A 768 -18.57 -11.04 -4.98
C PHE A 768 -19.58 -10.59 -3.92
N ALA A 769 -19.19 -9.61 -3.11
CA ALA A 769 -20.09 -8.98 -2.16
C ALA A 769 -21.17 -8.20 -2.94
N VAL A 770 -22.42 -8.64 -2.83
CA VAL A 770 -23.57 -8.02 -3.52
C VAL A 770 -23.72 -6.56 -3.09
N ALA A 771 -23.55 -5.65 -4.05
CA ALA A 771 -23.76 -4.23 -3.83
C ALA A 771 -25.26 -3.91 -3.85
N PRO A 772 -25.79 -3.16 -2.87
CA PRO A 772 -27.21 -2.79 -2.87
C PRO A 772 -27.52 -1.90 -4.09
N PRO A 773 -28.70 -2.07 -4.72
CA PRO A 773 -29.05 -1.36 -5.94
C PRO A 773 -29.02 0.15 -5.74
N ARG A 774 -28.50 0.88 -6.73
CA ARG A 774 -28.35 2.34 -6.72
C ARG A 774 -29.14 2.96 -7.85
N VAL A 775 -29.70 4.14 -7.57
CA VAL A 775 -30.44 4.95 -8.55
C VAL A 775 -29.83 6.35 -8.53
N THR A 776 -29.32 6.80 -9.68
CA THR A 776 -28.62 8.08 -9.84
C THR A 776 -29.39 8.94 -10.83
N TRP A 777 -29.87 10.10 -10.39
CA TRP A 777 -30.42 11.13 -11.29
C TRP A 777 -29.27 12.01 -11.79
N LEU A 778 -29.29 12.33 -13.08
CA LEU A 778 -28.27 13.11 -13.77
C LEU A 778 -28.95 14.17 -14.64
N ASP A 779 -28.55 15.43 -14.48
CA ASP A 779 -29.05 16.53 -15.31
C ASP A 779 -28.53 16.38 -16.76
N ALA A 780 -29.38 16.64 -17.75
CA ALA A 780 -28.96 16.64 -19.15
C ALA A 780 -28.07 17.87 -19.46
N PRO A 781 -27.03 17.75 -20.31
CA PRO A 781 -26.13 18.86 -20.60
C PRO A 781 -26.81 19.98 -21.40
N GLU A 782 -26.58 21.24 -21.01
CA GLU A 782 -27.09 22.45 -21.67
C GLU A 782 -26.36 22.74 -23.01
N ALA A 783 -26.48 21.84 -23.98
CA ALA A 783 -26.03 22.03 -25.35
C ALA A 783 -26.87 21.19 -26.35
N GLY A 784 -27.91 21.80 -26.93
CA GLY A 784 -28.65 21.23 -28.07
C GLY A 784 -29.74 20.18 -27.77
N ALA A 785 -29.95 19.80 -26.51
CA ALA A 785 -31.05 18.91 -26.11
C ALA A 785 -32.37 19.68 -25.88
N ASP A 786 -33.51 18.99 -26.07
CA ASP A 786 -34.86 19.50 -25.74
C ASP A 786 -34.96 19.96 -24.28
N GLU A 787 -35.65 21.08 -24.04
CA GLU A 787 -35.99 21.52 -22.68
C GLU A 787 -36.75 20.42 -21.90
N GLY A 788 -36.23 20.08 -20.71
CA GLY A 788 -36.89 19.18 -19.75
C GLY A 788 -36.52 17.69 -19.84
N ALA A 789 -35.42 17.33 -20.50
CA ALA A 789 -34.85 15.97 -20.42
C ALA A 789 -34.02 15.76 -19.13
N VAL A 790 -34.12 14.58 -18.52
CA VAL A 790 -33.34 14.16 -17.34
C VAL A 790 -32.87 12.72 -17.54
N LEU A 791 -31.63 12.42 -17.20
CA LEU A 791 -31.08 11.07 -17.27
C LEU A 791 -31.24 10.34 -15.92
N LEU A 792 -31.60 9.06 -15.98
CA LEU A 792 -31.72 8.18 -14.83
C LEU A 792 -30.87 6.93 -15.04
N GLU A 793 -29.90 6.73 -14.16
CA GLU A 793 -29.11 5.50 -14.09
C GLU A 793 -29.65 4.59 -12.99
N VAL A 794 -29.84 3.31 -13.29
CA VAL A 794 -30.19 2.25 -12.33
C VAL A 794 -29.13 1.15 -12.37
N ARG A 795 -28.46 0.91 -11.24
CA ARG A 795 -27.50 -0.19 -11.05
C ARG A 795 -28.12 -1.24 -10.12
N SER A 796 -28.18 -2.50 -10.54
CA SER A 796 -28.79 -3.63 -9.80
C SER A 796 -28.15 -4.95 -10.24
N ASP A 797 -28.30 -6.02 -9.47
CA ASP A 797 -28.12 -7.39 -10.00
C ASP A 797 -29.15 -7.67 -11.11
N ASP A 798 -28.77 -8.48 -12.11
CA ASP A 798 -29.67 -8.92 -13.18
C ASP A 798 -30.75 -9.88 -12.66
N ARG A 799 -31.99 -9.65 -13.07
CA ARG A 799 -33.16 -10.48 -12.70
C ARG A 799 -34.16 -10.52 -13.85
N ILE A 800 -34.94 -11.60 -13.88
CA ILE A 800 -35.90 -11.89 -14.96
C ILE A 800 -36.86 -10.71 -15.14
N GLY A 801 -36.76 -10.04 -16.30
CA GLY A 801 -37.57 -8.88 -16.65
C GLY A 801 -37.20 -7.56 -15.97
N LEU A 802 -35.98 -7.38 -15.44
CA LEU A 802 -35.56 -6.15 -14.75
C LEU A 802 -35.91 -4.87 -15.53
N LEU A 803 -35.56 -4.79 -16.83
CA LEU A 803 -35.92 -3.68 -17.71
C LEU A 803 -37.43 -3.38 -17.74
N SER A 804 -38.26 -4.43 -17.83
CA SER A 804 -39.72 -4.33 -17.82
C SER A 804 -40.24 -3.75 -16.50
N ARG A 805 -39.67 -4.21 -15.38
CA ARG A 805 -39.99 -3.76 -14.02
C ARG A 805 -39.56 -2.31 -13.77
N VAL A 806 -38.37 -1.91 -14.22
CA VAL A 806 -37.88 -0.54 -14.06
C VAL A 806 -38.70 0.42 -14.91
N SER A 807 -38.90 0.11 -16.20
CA SER A 807 -39.75 0.94 -17.09
C SER A 807 -41.15 1.13 -16.51
N ALA A 808 -41.78 0.06 -16.00
CA ALA A 808 -43.12 0.13 -15.38
C ALA A 808 -43.20 1.07 -14.17
N VAL A 809 -42.12 1.19 -13.39
CA VAL A 809 -42.07 2.12 -12.25
C VAL A 809 -41.96 3.57 -12.74
N LEU A 810 -41.18 3.83 -13.80
CA LEU A 810 -41.01 5.17 -14.37
C LEU A 810 -42.29 5.65 -15.07
N GLU A 811 -42.89 4.78 -15.89
CA GLU A 811 -44.17 5.00 -16.57
C GLU A 811 -45.30 5.24 -15.54
N LYS A 812 -45.35 4.47 -14.45
CA LYS A 812 -46.30 4.68 -13.33
C LYS A 812 -46.13 6.03 -12.61
N HIS A 813 -44.94 6.62 -12.66
CA HIS A 813 -44.65 7.93 -12.10
C HIS A 813 -44.73 9.08 -13.12
N GLY A 814 -45.22 8.81 -14.35
CA GLY A 814 -45.46 9.83 -15.37
C GLY A 814 -44.21 10.35 -16.06
N ALA A 815 -43.13 9.57 -16.06
CA ALA A 815 -41.95 9.83 -16.88
C ALA A 815 -42.10 9.16 -18.25
N ASP A 816 -41.83 9.92 -19.31
CA ASP A 816 -41.81 9.48 -20.71
C ASP A 816 -40.39 9.03 -21.08
N ILE A 817 -40.22 7.80 -21.60
CA ILE A 817 -38.91 7.19 -21.84
C ILE A 817 -38.51 7.41 -23.30
N ARG A 818 -37.77 8.49 -23.57
CA ARG A 818 -37.25 8.83 -24.92
C ARG A 818 -36.37 7.74 -25.50
N TRP A 819 -35.51 7.15 -24.67
CA TRP A 819 -34.71 5.96 -24.97
C TRP A 819 -34.22 5.31 -23.69
N ALA A 820 -33.86 4.01 -23.76
CA ALA A 820 -33.25 3.27 -22.67
C ALA A 820 -32.04 2.46 -23.17
N LYS A 821 -30.85 2.78 -22.66
CA LYS A 821 -29.60 2.07 -22.93
C LYS A 821 -29.34 1.07 -21.81
N VAL A 822 -29.70 -0.16 -22.10
CA VAL A 822 -29.59 -1.32 -21.21
C VAL A 822 -28.23 -1.96 -21.36
N SER A 823 -27.63 -2.42 -20.26
CA SER A 823 -26.33 -3.10 -20.29
C SER A 823 -26.19 -4.11 -19.16
N THR A 824 -26.38 -5.38 -19.51
CA THR A 824 -26.15 -6.53 -18.62
C THR A 824 -24.72 -7.04 -18.78
N LEU A 825 -23.97 -7.12 -17.68
CA LEU A 825 -22.60 -7.62 -17.63
C LEU A 825 -22.45 -8.64 -16.49
N GLY A 826 -22.26 -9.91 -16.84
CA GLY A 826 -22.18 -11.00 -15.86
C GLY A 826 -23.47 -11.12 -15.05
N ALA A 827 -23.42 -10.79 -13.77
CA ALA A 827 -24.55 -10.81 -12.85
C ALA A 827 -25.15 -9.42 -12.54
N THR A 828 -24.60 -8.34 -13.12
CA THR A 828 -24.98 -6.95 -12.78
C THR A 828 -25.47 -6.20 -14.02
N VAL A 829 -26.43 -5.31 -13.83
CA VAL A 829 -27.04 -4.46 -14.86
C VAL A 829 -26.78 -3.00 -14.53
N VAL A 830 -26.46 -2.22 -15.55
CA VAL A 830 -26.46 -0.76 -15.54
C VAL A 830 -27.38 -0.29 -16.66
N ASP A 831 -28.58 0.15 -16.28
CA ASP A 831 -29.57 0.68 -17.21
C ASP A 831 -29.60 2.21 -17.14
N ILE A 832 -29.52 2.88 -18.28
CA ILE A 832 -29.61 4.34 -18.41
C ILE A 832 -30.87 4.69 -19.20
N PHE A 833 -31.77 5.47 -18.60
CA PHE A 833 -33.00 5.94 -19.22
C PHE A 833 -32.93 7.45 -19.46
N SER A 834 -33.25 7.89 -20.67
CA SER A 834 -33.51 9.29 -20.98
C SER A 834 -34.99 9.58 -20.80
N LEU A 835 -35.30 10.44 -19.83
CA LEU A 835 -36.66 10.70 -19.36
C LEU A 835 -37.10 12.14 -19.69
N ARG A 836 -38.29 12.30 -20.25
CA ARG A 836 -39.00 13.58 -20.25
C ARG A 836 -39.97 13.58 -19.08
N LEU A 837 -39.87 14.60 -18.22
CA LEU A 837 -40.78 14.79 -17.10
C LEU A 837 -41.93 15.72 -17.52
N ALA A 838 -43.16 15.42 -17.09
CA ALA A 838 -44.32 16.26 -17.38
C ALA A 838 -44.17 17.67 -16.75
N PRO A 839 -44.67 18.75 -17.39
CA PRO A 839 -44.42 20.13 -16.94
C PRO A 839 -45.06 20.54 -15.60
N THR A 840 -45.84 19.65 -14.96
CA THR A 840 -46.34 19.81 -13.58
C THR A 840 -45.52 19.02 -12.54
N ALA A 841 -44.50 18.28 -12.98
CA ALA A 841 -43.65 17.42 -12.16
C ALA A 841 -42.22 17.95 -12.05
N THR A 842 -42.05 19.24 -11.72
CA THR A 842 -40.75 19.76 -11.29
C THR A 842 -40.28 18.94 -10.08
N PRO A 843 -39.09 18.29 -10.13
CA PRO A 843 -38.57 17.55 -8.99
C PRO A 843 -38.15 18.56 -7.92
N THR A 844 -39.07 18.91 -7.02
CA THR A 844 -38.74 19.72 -5.85
C THR A 844 -37.69 18.95 -5.07
N PRO A 845 -36.49 19.52 -4.79
CA PRO A 845 -35.43 18.78 -4.12
C PRO A 845 -35.77 18.58 -2.64
N ARG A 846 -36.64 17.61 -2.37
CA ARG A 846 -36.77 16.95 -1.08
C ARG A 846 -35.43 16.27 -0.81
N ARG A 847 -34.50 17.04 -0.22
CA ARG A 847 -33.38 16.51 0.57
C ARG A 847 -33.90 15.30 1.32
N CYS A 848 -33.33 14.12 1.08
CA CYS A 848 -33.68 12.94 1.84
C CYS A 848 -33.25 13.22 3.29
N GLY A 849 -34.22 13.64 4.11
CA GLY A 849 -33.95 14.18 5.43
C GLY A 849 -33.27 13.12 6.28
N ARG A 850 -32.20 13.50 6.97
CA ARG A 850 -31.57 12.65 8.00
C ARG A 850 -32.68 12.08 8.88
N ARG A 851 -32.89 10.76 8.85
CA ARG A 851 -33.72 10.08 9.86
C ARG A 851 -32.99 10.16 11.18
N SER A 852 -33.29 11.20 11.96
CA SER A 852 -32.94 11.26 13.38
C SER A 852 -33.48 9.99 14.06
N PRO A 853 -32.68 9.30 14.90
CA PRO A 853 -33.08 8.00 15.43
C PRO A 853 -34.13 8.12 16.54
N THR A 854 -35.41 8.07 16.18
CA THR A 854 -36.52 7.88 17.14
C THR A 854 -36.47 6.45 17.69
N ARG A 855 -36.11 6.33 18.97
CA ARG A 855 -35.89 5.04 19.67
C ARG A 855 -37.17 4.22 19.86
N SER A 856 -36.95 2.91 20.02
CA SER A 856 -37.64 1.97 20.93
C SER A 856 -39.18 1.92 20.98
N SER A 857 -39.71 0.75 20.63
CA SER A 857 -41.03 0.23 21.05
C SER A 857 -41.03 -0.09 22.59
N PRO A 858 -42.16 -0.44 23.24
CA PRO A 858 -42.62 0.37 24.38
C PRO A 858 -42.65 -0.38 25.73
N CYS A 859 -42.71 0.36 26.86
CA CYS A 859 -43.32 -0.16 28.09
C CYS A 859 -43.77 0.93 29.11
N VAL A 860 -44.99 0.75 29.61
CA VAL A 860 -45.53 1.13 30.96
C VAL A 860 -45.52 2.61 31.42
N ARG A 861 -46.62 2.98 32.09
CA ARG A 861 -46.90 4.28 32.74
C ARG A 861 -46.36 4.28 34.19
N HIS A 862 -45.98 5.44 34.74
CA HIS A 862 -46.81 6.16 35.73
C HIS A 862 -46.21 7.46 36.33
N ARG A 863 -47.13 8.33 36.76
CA ARG A 863 -47.03 9.38 37.81
C ARG A 863 -46.21 10.68 37.56
N SER A 864 -47.00 11.74 37.41
CA SER A 864 -46.78 13.17 37.77
C SER A 864 -46.37 13.36 39.26
N PRO A 865 -46.15 14.59 39.83
CA PRO A 865 -46.49 15.96 39.35
C PRO A 865 -45.35 17.02 39.44
N SER A 866 -45.21 18.00 38.54
CA SER A 866 -45.89 19.34 38.39
C SER A 866 -45.22 20.51 39.17
N VAL A 867 -45.78 21.75 39.05
CA VAL A 867 -45.40 23.03 39.73
C VAL A 867 -44.13 23.73 39.21
N THR A 868 -44.10 25.03 38.80
CA THR A 868 -45.14 26.05 38.49
C THR A 868 -44.56 27.25 37.72
N ARG A 869 -45.40 27.94 36.90
CA ARG A 869 -45.45 29.43 36.64
C ARG A 869 -44.17 30.11 36.07
N ARG A 870 -44.17 31.27 35.39
CA ARG A 870 -45.08 32.23 34.69
C ARG A 870 -44.23 32.73 33.49
N GLY A 871 -44.69 33.32 32.38
CA GLY A 871 -45.98 33.93 31.99
C GLY A 871 -45.71 35.29 31.31
N THR A 872 -46.43 35.65 30.24
CA THR A 872 -46.47 36.98 29.54
C THR A 872 -45.17 37.51 28.87
N ALA A 873 -45.16 38.38 27.84
CA ALA A 873 -46.12 38.69 26.74
C ALA A 873 -45.46 39.60 25.65
N ARG A 874 -46.01 39.60 24.42
CA ARG A 874 -46.07 40.63 23.33
C ARG A 874 -44.95 41.74 23.22
N ARG A 875 -44.24 41.94 22.08
CA ARG A 875 -44.62 42.59 20.77
C ARG A 875 -44.97 44.10 20.85
N PRO A 876 -44.84 44.95 19.78
CA PRO A 876 -44.21 44.81 18.42
C PRO A 876 -43.44 46.08 17.87
N MET A 877 -43.00 46.07 16.58
CA MET A 877 -42.86 47.16 15.53
C MET A 877 -42.28 48.56 15.89
N GLY A 878 -41.56 49.35 15.05
CA GLY A 878 -41.48 49.62 13.59
C GLY A 878 -41.54 51.18 13.38
N PRO A 879 -41.37 51.83 12.18
CA PRO A 879 -40.99 51.41 10.82
C PRO A 879 -39.89 52.35 10.16
N ASP A 880 -39.87 52.46 8.81
CA ASP A 880 -39.17 53.44 7.91
C ASP A 880 -37.61 53.44 7.89
N GLY A 881 -36.87 53.81 6.82
CA GLY A 881 -37.19 54.25 5.44
C GLY A 881 -36.00 53.99 4.46
N PRO A 882 -36.02 54.44 3.18
CA PRO A 882 -35.18 53.89 2.09
C PRO A 882 -33.98 54.74 1.62
N GLU A 883 -32.99 54.12 0.94
CA GLU A 883 -32.51 54.49 -0.42
C GLU A 883 -31.47 53.50 -1.02
N CYS A 884 -30.91 53.80 -2.21
CA CYS A 884 -30.26 52.84 -3.12
C CYS A 884 -28.81 53.20 -3.57
N ARG A 885 -28.12 52.18 -4.11
CA ARG A 885 -26.89 52.18 -4.96
C ARG A 885 -25.53 52.04 -4.25
N SER A 886 -24.61 51.38 -4.98
CA SER A 886 -23.24 50.99 -4.59
C SER A 886 -22.21 52.11 -4.83
N PRO A 887 -20.96 51.98 -4.33
CA PRO A 887 -19.92 51.34 -5.17
C PRO A 887 -18.83 50.52 -4.42
N LYS A 888 -17.83 50.04 -5.18
CA LYS A 888 -16.58 49.38 -4.74
C LYS A 888 -15.62 50.36 -4.05
N TRP A 889 -14.51 49.90 -3.43
CA TRP A 889 -13.10 50.28 -3.73
C TRP A 889 -12.06 49.58 -2.80
N ASN A 890 -10.76 49.89 -2.95
CA ASN A 890 -9.61 49.08 -2.50
C ASN A 890 -8.82 49.61 -1.27
N ALA A 891 -8.40 48.67 -0.42
CA ALA A 891 -7.05 48.44 0.16
C ALA A 891 -6.25 49.50 1.00
N ARG A 892 -5.39 48.93 1.87
CA ARG A 892 -4.26 49.48 2.67
C ARG A 892 -4.59 49.98 4.10
N GLY A 893 -3.63 49.78 5.03
CA GLY A 893 -3.69 50.10 6.49
C GLY A 893 -3.21 51.52 6.83
N PRO A 894 -2.51 51.82 7.97
CA PRO A 894 -1.70 50.93 8.86
C PRO A 894 -1.77 51.30 10.40
N THR A 895 -0.67 51.10 11.17
CA THR A 895 -0.32 51.63 12.54
C THR A 895 -0.80 50.86 13.79
N TRP A 896 -0.19 50.90 15.00
CA TRP A 896 1.23 50.99 15.50
C TRP A 896 1.27 50.77 17.05
N LYS A 897 2.48 50.54 17.63
CA LYS A 897 2.91 50.78 19.05
C LYS A 897 2.35 49.88 20.18
N ASP A 898 3.00 49.69 21.33
CA ASP A 898 4.34 50.12 21.83
C ASP A 898 4.95 49.05 22.78
N GLY A 899 6.29 49.00 22.96
CA GLY A 899 6.95 48.04 23.86
C GLY A 899 8.49 48.18 24.04
N THR A 900 9.03 47.53 25.08
CA THR A 900 10.42 47.60 25.60
C THR A 900 10.78 46.27 26.33
N HIS A 901 12.00 45.86 26.74
CA HIS A 901 13.44 46.11 26.43
C HIS A 901 14.24 44.88 27.07
N VAL A 902 15.56 44.75 27.35
CA VAL A 902 16.74 45.64 27.53
C VAL A 902 18.06 44.93 27.09
N ARG A 903 18.80 45.60 26.19
CA ARG A 903 20.27 45.69 25.95
C ARG A 903 21.28 44.60 26.39
N PHE A 904 22.18 44.29 25.44
CA PHE A 904 23.66 44.42 25.55
C PHE A 904 24.22 44.95 24.18
N PRO A 905 25.52 45.26 23.94
CA PRO A 905 25.90 46.45 23.16
C PRO A 905 26.62 46.22 21.81
N LEU A 906 26.72 47.30 21.03
CA LEU A 906 27.49 47.46 19.78
C LEU A 906 28.35 48.73 19.85
N ARG A 907 29.46 48.79 19.08
CA ARG A 907 30.03 49.99 18.38
C ARG A 907 31.41 49.66 17.76
N PRO A 908 31.87 50.39 16.73
CA PRO A 908 31.15 50.74 15.49
C PRO A 908 32.03 50.56 14.22
N VAL A 909 31.50 50.98 13.06
CA VAL A 909 32.26 51.17 11.81
C VAL A 909 32.12 52.64 11.40
N ASP A 910 33.21 53.28 10.95
CA ASP A 910 33.20 54.61 10.35
C ASP A 910 33.26 54.56 8.82
N ARG A 911 32.71 55.61 8.19
CA ARG A 911 32.76 55.86 6.74
C ARG A 911 33.64 57.06 6.44
N CYS A 912 34.25 57.08 5.25
CA CYS A 912 34.35 58.31 4.47
C CYS A 912 34.41 57.98 2.96
N SER A 913 34.17 58.97 2.09
CA SER A 913 33.96 58.71 0.65
C SER A 913 34.31 59.90 -0.26
N GLU A 914 35.38 59.74 -1.04
CA GLU A 914 35.80 60.53 -2.21
C GLU A 914 36.48 59.55 -3.21
N GLY A 915 36.66 59.79 -4.51
CA GLY A 915 36.28 60.89 -5.39
C GLY A 915 36.45 60.45 -6.86
N SER A 916 35.89 61.17 -7.84
CA SER A 916 35.78 60.70 -9.23
C SER A 916 36.95 61.14 -10.15
N SER A 917 37.43 60.24 -11.01
CA SER A 917 38.07 60.59 -12.30
C SER A 917 38.09 59.40 -13.29
N ARG A 918 38.54 59.61 -14.53
CA ARG A 918 38.30 58.75 -15.71
C ARG A 918 39.61 58.32 -16.43
N GLN A 919 39.44 57.43 -17.42
CA GLN A 919 40.39 57.03 -18.48
C GLN A 919 41.47 56.00 -18.07
N GLY A 920 41.96 55.13 -18.97
CA GLY A 920 41.49 54.83 -20.33
C GLY A 920 42.59 54.32 -21.28
N ALA A 921 42.29 53.24 -22.04
CA ALA A 921 43.18 52.57 -23.02
C ALA A 921 44.43 51.87 -22.41
N ALA A 922 45.13 50.94 -23.09
CA ALA A 922 44.99 50.45 -24.47
C ALA A 922 45.02 48.90 -24.57
N LEU A 923 44.89 48.37 -25.80
CA LEU A 923 44.57 46.97 -26.11
C LEU A 923 45.69 46.25 -26.90
N ARG A 924 45.92 44.96 -26.58
CA ARG A 924 46.28 43.85 -27.53
C ARG A 924 47.70 43.94 -28.20
N ARG A 925 48.29 42.91 -28.84
CA ARG A 925 48.12 41.43 -28.93
C ARG A 925 49.36 40.77 -29.58
N ARG A 926 49.63 39.48 -29.24
CA ARG A 926 50.48 38.48 -29.98
C ARG A 926 51.99 38.85 -30.06
N HIS A 927 52.98 37.94 -29.96
CA HIS A 927 53.14 36.64 -30.64
C HIS A 927 53.93 35.57 -29.80
N ARG A 928 54.00 34.35 -30.33
CA ARG A 928 54.89 33.20 -29.97
C ARG A 928 55.88 32.96 -31.14
N PRO A 929 56.91 32.07 -31.06
CA PRO A 929 57.63 31.48 -29.90
C PRO A 929 59.20 31.56 -30.08
N HIS A 930 60.01 30.86 -29.26
CA HIS A 930 61.08 29.89 -29.67
C HIS A 930 62.08 29.48 -28.56
N LEU A 931 62.76 28.33 -28.78
CA LEU A 931 63.93 27.72 -28.08
C LEU A 931 65.20 27.89 -29.00
N PRO A 932 66.42 27.31 -28.77
CA PRO A 932 66.99 26.48 -27.67
C PRO A 932 68.46 26.81 -27.22
N ARG A 933 69.04 26.04 -26.25
CA ARG A 933 70.35 25.30 -26.27
C ARG A 933 71.23 25.30 -24.98
N ASP A 934 71.94 24.18 -24.78
CA ASP A 934 72.93 23.85 -23.72
C ASP A 934 74.40 24.17 -24.08
N PRO A 935 75.32 24.07 -23.10
CA PRO A 935 76.46 23.12 -23.18
C PRO A 935 76.69 22.32 -21.85
N ALA A 936 76.73 20.97 -21.86
CA ALA A 936 77.88 20.06 -22.12
C ALA A 936 78.92 19.94 -20.96
N ARG A 937 79.03 18.80 -20.23
CA ARG A 937 79.86 17.55 -20.48
C ARG A 937 81.38 17.71 -20.16
N PRO A 938 82.24 16.64 -20.08
CA PRO A 938 82.05 15.19 -20.34
C PRO A 938 82.47 14.26 -19.15
N ALA A 939 82.25 12.93 -19.23
CA ALA A 939 83.26 11.85 -19.50
C ALA A 939 82.63 10.48 -19.08
N ARG A 940 83.04 9.23 -19.42
CA ARG A 940 83.85 8.47 -20.42
C ARG A 940 83.26 7.02 -20.40
N GLY A 941 83.34 6.10 -21.38
CA GLY A 941 83.75 6.18 -22.79
C GLY A 941 84.61 4.98 -23.28
N ARG A 942 84.09 4.15 -24.22
CA ARG A 942 84.76 3.05 -25.00
C ARG A 942 84.90 1.65 -24.31
N ARG A 943 85.06 0.48 -24.98
CA ARG A 943 84.78 -0.03 -26.38
C ARG A 943 84.97 -1.59 -26.44
N LEU A 944 84.34 -2.24 -27.44
CA LEU A 944 84.79 -3.42 -28.25
C LEU A 944 84.93 -4.86 -27.67
N ALA A 945 84.47 -5.81 -28.52
CA ALA A 945 85.09 -7.09 -28.96
C ALA A 945 84.74 -8.48 -28.34
N ALA A 946 84.42 -9.41 -29.28
CA ALA A 946 84.81 -10.84 -29.40
C ALA A 946 84.29 -11.97 -28.46
N GLY A 947 83.89 -13.09 -29.09
CA GLY A 947 84.40 -14.45 -28.75
C GLY A 947 83.43 -15.53 -28.25
N GLY A 948 83.59 -16.78 -28.73
CA GLY A 948 83.12 -18.05 -28.13
C GLY A 948 81.62 -18.39 -28.31
N ALA A 949 81.21 -19.46 -29.01
CA ALA A 949 81.37 -20.92 -28.75
C ALA A 949 80.58 -21.38 -27.49
N ARG A 950 79.47 -22.13 -27.59
CA ARG A 950 79.20 -23.49 -28.16
C ARG A 950 79.86 -24.65 -27.41
N LEU A 951 79.03 -25.49 -26.77
CA LEU A 951 79.10 -26.97 -26.62
C LEU A 951 77.84 -27.39 -25.80
N HIS A 952 76.75 -27.99 -26.28
CA HIS A 952 76.36 -28.65 -27.55
C HIS A 952 76.61 -30.18 -27.63
N ARG A 953 75.55 -30.97 -27.30
CA ARG A 953 75.19 -32.36 -27.74
C ARG A 953 73.96 -32.81 -26.92
N ALA A 954 73.01 -33.62 -27.37
CA ALA A 954 72.65 -34.17 -28.70
C ALA A 954 71.10 -34.41 -28.69
N ASP A 955 70.30 -34.14 -29.74
CA ASP A 955 70.12 -34.91 -31.01
C ASP A 955 69.47 -36.30 -30.74
N GLN A 956 68.34 -36.76 -31.30
CA GLN A 956 67.34 -36.32 -32.33
C GLN A 956 65.92 -36.83 -31.90
N GLY A 957 64.77 -36.66 -32.58
CA GLY A 957 64.33 -35.96 -33.82
C GLY A 957 63.02 -36.58 -34.38
N THR A 958 62.28 -35.84 -35.24
CA THR A 958 61.01 -36.21 -35.96
C THR A 958 59.81 -36.67 -35.07
N GLY A 959 58.54 -36.75 -35.52
CA GLY A 959 57.85 -36.32 -36.74
C GLY A 959 56.34 -36.66 -36.70
N GLU A 960 55.50 -35.86 -37.37
CA GLU A 960 54.07 -36.02 -37.74
C GLU A 960 53.11 -37.07 -37.08
N GLY A 961 51.89 -36.63 -36.73
CA GLY A 961 50.65 -37.23 -37.28
C GLY A 961 49.98 -38.48 -36.63
N ARG A 962 48.72 -38.31 -36.21
CA ARG A 962 47.63 -39.33 -36.12
C ARG A 962 47.81 -40.61 -35.26
N GLY A 963 47.26 -40.57 -34.03
CA GLY A 963 46.23 -41.51 -33.54
C GLY A 963 46.48 -43.02 -33.32
N GLY A 964 46.33 -43.46 -32.04
CA GLY A 964 45.54 -44.67 -31.70
C GLY A 964 46.20 -45.83 -30.92
N LEU A 965 45.38 -46.42 -30.02
CA LEU A 965 45.40 -47.81 -29.48
C LEU A 965 46.36 -48.26 -28.35
N ARG A 966 45.74 -48.82 -27.27
CA ARG A 966 46.18 -49.90 -26.32
C ARG A 966 47.46 -49.63 -25.48
N GLY A 967 47.42 -49.69 -24.13
CA GLY A 967 47.45 -50.92 -23.28
C GLY A 967 48.75 -50.86 -22.43
N THR A 968 48.93 -51.44 -21.23
CA THR A 968 48.23 -52.51 -20.47
C THR A 968 48.34 -52.31 -18.93
N GLU A 969 47.63 -53.16 -18.16
CA GLU A 969 47.64 -53.32 -16.69
C GLU A 969 48.86 -54.17 -16.18
N PRO A 970 49.08 -54.49 -14.87
CA PRO A 970 48.10 -54.89 -13.82
C PRO A 970 48.29 -54.39 -12.37
N GLY A 971 47.28 -54.67 -11.53
CA GLY A 971 47.32 -54.70 -10.04
C GLY A 971 47.73 -56.08 -9.51
N PRO A 972 46.94 -56.81 -8.68
CA PRO A 972 45.66 -56.51 -7.98
C PRO A 972 45.94 -56.25 -6.47
N ASP A 973 45.10 -56.46 -5.43
CA ASP A 973 43.65 -56.74 -5.19
C ASP A 973 43.34 -56.05 -3.83
N GLY A 974 42.11 -55.74 -3.39
CA GLY A 974 40.79 -55.86 -3.98
C GLY A 974 39.72 -56.31 -2.95
N ARG A 975 38.47 -56.40 -3.41
CA ARG A 975 37.25 -56.88 -2.70
C ARG A 975 36.76 -56.04 -1.50
N GLN A 976 35.46 -55.83 -1.28
CA GLN A 976 34.18 -56.02 -2.00
C GLN A 976 33.16 -55.07 -1.26
N ASP A 977 31.86 -54.86 -1.48
CA ASP A 977 30.73 -55.42 -2.26
C ASP A 977 29.57 -54.37 -2.11
N ARG A 978 28.61 -54.03 -2.99
CA ARG A 978 28.19 -54.34 -4.39
C ARG A 978 27.40 -53.12 -4.94
N GLN A 979 27.39 -52.87 -6.25
CA GLN A 979 26.27 -52.16 -6.93
C GLN A 979 26.09 -52.61 -8.39
N ARG A 980 25.02 -52.18 -9.08
CA ARG A 980 24.49 -52.82 -10.30
C ARG A 980 24.82 -52.11 -11.62
N GLY A 981 24.91 -52.90 -12.70
CA GLY A 981 24.88 -52.50 -14.12
C GLY A 981 24.78 -53.75 -15.02
N THR A 982 24.49 -53.71 -16.33
CA THR A 982 24.00 -52.65 -17.26
C THR A 982 23.57 -53.31 -18.61
N HIS A 983 22.97 -52.51 -19.52
CA HIS A 983 23.16 -52.54 -21.00
C HIS A 983 22.29 -53.37 -22.01
N ARG A 984 21.77 -52.60 -23.00
CA ARG A 984 21.78 -52.75 -24.49
C ARG A 984 20.73 -53.62 -25.25
N HIS A 985 19.93 -52.90 -26.07
CA HIS A 985 19.64 -53.06 -27.53
C HIS A 985 19.91 -54.40 -28.25
N PRO A 986 19.05 -54.83 -29.24
CA PRO A 986 19.03 -54.16 -30.57
C PRO A 986 17.78 -54.26 -31.52
N ARG A 987 17.73 -53.31 -32.50
CA ARG A 987 17.31 -53.42 -33.94
C ARG A 987 15.90 -53.90 -34.43
N ARG A 988 15.34 -53.06 -35.34
CA ARG A 988 14.55 -53.34 -36.59
C ARG A 988 13.08 -53.84 -36.54
N ARG A 989 12.13 -53.01 -37.05
CA ARG A 989 11.48 -53.12 -38.39
C ARG A 989 10.38 -52.05 -38.61
N ASP A 990 10.25 -51.55 -39.84
CA ASP A 990 9.14 -50.71 -40.36
C ASP A 990 7.98 -51.59 -40.93
N PRO A 991 6.78 -51.06 -41.32
CA PRO A 991 6.63 -50.28 -42.57
C PRO A 991 5.51 -49.18 -42.64
N ALA A 992 5.65 -48.26 -43.63
CA ALA A 992 4.65 -47.31 -44.20
C ALA A 992 4.05 -46.22 -43.26
N GLY A 993 3.76 -44.97 -43.69
CA GLY A 993 3.87 -44.28 -44.99
C GLY A 993 2.52 -43.70 -45.46
N ALA A 994 2.39 -42.62 -46.26
CA ALA A 994 3.27 -41.56 -46.81
C ALA A 994 2.34 -40.49 -47.51
N VAL A 995 2.67 -39.41 -48.24
CA VAL A 995 3.90 -38.76 -48.79
C VAL A 995 3.54 -37.31 -49.30
N ARG A 996 4.53 -36.44 -49.63
CA ARG A 996 4.45 -35.16 -50.42
C ARG A 996 3.74 -33.94 -49.76
N GLU A 997 4.04 -32.66 -50.08
CA GLU A 997 5.08 -32.04 -50.96
C GLU A 997 5.44 -30.59 -50.52
N GLU A 998 6.67 -30.14 -50.81
CA GLU A 998 7.08 -28.72 -50.94
C GLU A 998 7.47 -28.45 -52.41
N PRO A 999 7.55 -27.17 -52.87
CA PRO A 999 8.89 -26.67 -53.21
C PRO A 999 9.15 -25.15 -53.02
N ALA A 1000 10.14 -24.84 -52.18
CA ALA A 1000 11.39 -24.12 -52.46
C ALA A 1000 11.49 -22.79 -53.30
N HIS A 1001 12.50 -22.00 -52.91
CA HIS A 1001 13.19 -20.88 -53.61
C HIS A 1001 12.51 -19.48 -53.57
N GLY A 1002 13.26 -18.37 -53.51
CA GLY A 1002 14.72 -18.21 -53.56
C GLY A 1002 15.26 -16.83 -53.11
N HIS A 1003 16.57 -16.63 -53.25
CA HIS A 1003 17.35 -15.51 -52.69
C HIS A 1003 16.89 -14.08 -53.07
N HIS A 1004 17.14 -13.12 -52.17
CA HIS A 1004 18.14 -12.08 -52.47
C HIS A 1004 18.80 -11.53 -51.20
N ALA A 1005 20.01 -10.99 -51.33
CA ALA A 1005 20.77 -10.36 -50.24
C ALA A 1005 21.27 -8.96 -50.64
N GLY A 1006 21.41 -8.07 -49.66
CA GLY A 1006 21.99 -6.73 -49.82
C GLY A 1006 22.74 -6.30 -48.56
N ARG A 1007 23.90 -5.63 -48.73
CA ARG A 1007 24.77 -5.16 -47.62
C ARG A 1007 25.15 -3.69 -47.81
N SER A 1008 24.87 -2.87 -46.80
CA SER A 1008 25.56 -1.61 -46.47
C SER A 1008 25.23 -1.30 -45.00
N ALA A 1009 26.13 -1.11 -44.02
CA ALA A 1009 27.53 -0.71 -43.93
C ALA A 1009 27.78 0.82 -43.88
N GLY A 1010 27.97 1.33 -42.66
CA GLY A 1010 28.93 2.41 -42.37
C GLY A 1010 28.38 3.77 -41.91
N CYS A 1011 28.71 4.12 -40.66
CA CYS A 1011 28.66 5.47 -40.07
C CYS A 1011 27.25 6.10 -39.88
N ARG A 1012 27.06 6.98 -38.89
CA ARG A 1012 28.02 7.61 -37.98
C ARG A 1012 27.48 7.74 -36.56
#